data_AF-A0A3R8KVD0-F1
#
_entry.id   AF-A0A3R8KVD0-F1
#
_cell.length_a   1.000
_cell.length_b   1.000
_cell.length_c   1.000
_cell.angle_alpha   90.00
_cell.angle_beta   90.00
_cell.angle_gamma   90.00
#
_symmetry.space_group_name_H-M   'P 1'
#
loop_
_entity.id
_entity.type
_entity.pdbx_description
1 polymer ?
#
loop_
_entity_poly.entity_id
_entity_poly.type
_entity_poly.pdbx_seq_one_letter_code
_entity_poly.pdbx_strand_id
1 'polypeptide(L)'
;MEDNIRRDKMKISVLNAADEQEHFHQDIELLYVLEGTMDVTIGEQVTHMEPEDVLVVNANKRHCLKGSGDILYVRFSILYQMVSDVFQSMDVIFWCDSTRGQSERYNQLRDTLKTLLNHYLETRGNSANFGHIGLCYRVLDILSMYFLVQAADKENMDEKEKFEERISQINNYIRANYNQPISLKDLADKLYLSNGYLSRFFKRNYGMSFAEYLTNIRLYHAVDELLYTSTPITRIAYDNGFANVAIFNKAFKKAYGETPSSLRKRSREQKREEEFRETDAAVEERLEHYLHVTNSVQEEGAEIGVRKDTFSVQKSEKLWDGWGRTMNIGSAASLLRSEVQEHVMLLKEALGFTYVRFWNIFAKEMLIDLDVLDGSYNFTRLDSILDFLLQYGLKPHIELGMKPVRFMRNVQTLFQEEEDTGYAEPEKWERVLHALMRHLVHRYGRSELDSWRMEVWFHESRWEQENAVNEYYELFGRTSRIVKHYSDKLEVGGCGLRLDFRESWRIAFLEGWGAQDVKPDFLSICYFSYERGEIEKDRYAKRSTDNECMKHRILYEKGLIERTGLREVKLYITEWNLTASARSFINDTCFKGAYVIKNILDIYGEAADMAFFLGSDRVSEYYDSNRLLHGGTGVMSKDGILKPTGFAFEFLKRLYPYYIGRGENYLISTDQHDSYGIICHNQRKLGYNYYFTKEDEIEKEHLWKYFEDRNGLELCLTLTDVTDGGYQVKTYRINEQNGSALNIWQEMDYEKELSRNDIKYFRRVCEPKLTIQKCESSEGVLSLQVQMQPNEIAFVRIRLLV
;
A
#
# COMPACT_ATOMS: atom_id res chain seq x y z
N MET A 1 24.46 19.08 21.70
CA MET A 1 23.13 19.75 21.72
C MET A 1 22.40 19.12 22.89
N GLU A 2 21.87 19.94 23.79
CA GLU A 2 21.07 19.46 24.91
C GLU A 2 19.80 18.80 24.36
N ASP A 3 19.57 17.54 24.72
CA ASP A 3 18.34 16.81 24.42
C ASP A 3 17.16 17.49 25.14
N ASN A 4 16.57 18.49 24.50
CA ASN A 4 15.28 19.05 24.88
C ASN A 4 14.20 18.01 24.53
N ILE A 5 14.00 17.05 25.42
CA ILE A 5 12.97 16.02 25.32
C ILE A 5 11.61 16.69 25.51
N ARG A 6 10.93 16.97 24.39
CA ARG A 6 9.59 17.58 24.37
C ARG A 6 8.57 16.54 24.85
N ARG A 7 7.79 16.85 25.88
CA ARG A 7 6.65 16.02 26.33
C ARG A 7 5.67 15.84 25.17
N ASP A 8 5.24 14.60 24.91
CA ASP A 8 4.17 14.31 23.95
C ASP A 8 2.89 14.98 24.42
N LYS A 9 2.30 15.81 23.55
CA LYS A 9 1.10 16.59 23.88
C LYS A 9 -0.16 15.72 24.01
N MET A 10 -0.14 14.55 23.38
CA MET A 10 -1.19 13.54 23.40
C MET A 10 -0.51 12.18 23.48
N LYS A 11 -0.97 11.30 24.36
CA LYS A 11 -0.44 9.95 24.54
C LYS A 11 -1.59 8.96 24.60
N ILE A 12 -1.51 7.89 23.83
CA ILE A 12 -2.38 6.72 23.95
C ILE A 12 -1.64 5.61 24.68
N SER A 13 -2.34 4.92 25.58
CA SER A 13 -1.86 3.73 26.27
C SER A 13 -2.98 2.68 26.27
N VAL A 14 -2.63 1.43 25.97
CA VAL A 14 -3.54 0.27 26.08
C VAL A 14 -3.10 -0.53 27.29
N LEU A 15 -4.02 -0.78 28.22
CA LEU A 15 -3.72 -1.23 29.57
C LEU A 15 -4.61 -2.42 29.95
N ASN A 16 -4.03 -3.41 30.62
CA ASN A 16 -4.70 -4.63 31.09
C ASN A 16 -4.90 -4.70 32.61
N ALA A 17 -4.64 -3.60 33.32
CA ALA A 17 -4.84 -3.47 34.75
C ALA A 17 -5.23 -2.02 35.11
N ALA A 18 -6.18 -1.88 36.05
CA ALA A 18 -6.58 -0.60 36.61
C ALA A 18 -6.77 -0.75 38.12
N ASP A 19 -5.75 -0.43 38.91
CA ASP A 19 -5.86 -0.30 40.36
C ASP A 19 -5.08 0.94 40.79
N GLU A 20 -5.71 2.10 40.63
CA GLU A 20 -5.10 3.39 40.89
C GLU A 20 -5.74 4.04 42.12
N GLN A 21 -4.91 4.40 43.11
CA GLN A 21 -5.36 5.14 44.28
C GLN A 21 -5.83 6.55 43.88
N GLU A 22 -6.60 7.19 44.77
CA GLU A 22 -7.12 8.55 44.55
C GLU A 22 -5.99 9.54 44.24
N HIS A 23 -6.05 10.15 43.06
CA HIS A 23 -5.07 11.09 42.57
C HIS A 23 -5.70 12.16 41.67
N PHE A 24 -4.92 13.14 41.22
CA PHE A 24 -5.33 14.13 40.23
C PHE A 24 -4.11 14.61 39.45
N HIS A 25 -4.31 14.97 38.19
CA HIS A 25 -3.30 15.54 37.30
C HIS A 25 -3.92 16.58 36.37
N GLN A 26 -3.08 17.28 35.62
CA GLN A 26 -3.52 18.31 34.67
C GLN A 26 -3.80 17.78 33.27
N ASP A 27 -3.65 16.48 33.03
CA ASP A 27 -4.07 15.90 31.75
C ASP A 27 -5.58 15.65 31.75
N ILE A 28 -6.22 15.85 30.60
CA ILE A 28 -7.55 15.34 30.34
C ILE A 28 -7.37 13.89 29.91
N GLU A 29 -8.12 12.98 30.52
CA GLU A 29 -8.09 11.56 30.15
C GLU A 29 -9.41 11.15 29.53
N LEU A 30 -9.33 10.56 28.34
CA LEU A 30 -10.43 9.83 27.74
C LEU A 30 -10.19 8.34 27.96
N LEU A 31 -11.08 7.72 28.72
CA LEU A 31 -11.08 6.30 29.05
C LEU A 31 -12.06 5.57 28.12
N TYR A 32 -11.64 4.43 27.56
CA TYR A 32 -12.47 3.60 26.70
C TYR A 32 -12.28 2.11 27.02
N VAL A 33 -13.33 1.43 27.48
CA VAL A 33 -13.26 0.02 27.91
C VAL A 33 -13.49 -0.91 26.71
N LEU A 34 -12.56 -1.83 26.46
CA LEU A 34 -12.63 -2.81 25.38
C LEU A 34 -13.12 -4.16 25.88
N GLU A 35 -12.58 -4.62 27.02
CA GLU A 35 -12.93 -5.89 27.69
C GLU A 35 -13.00 -5.69 29.21
N GLY A 36 -13.78 -6.50 29.91
CA GLY A 36 -13.99 -6.40 31.35
C GLY A 36 -14.84 -5.20 31.77
N THR A 37 -14.71 -4.76 33.03
CA THR A 37 -15.48 -3.63 33.60
C THR A 37 -14.60 -2.71 34.42
N MET A 38 -14.93 -1.42 34.50
CA MET A 38 -14.18 -0.43 35.27
C MET A 38 -15.07 0.50 36.10
N ASP A 39 -14.74 0.67 37.38
CA ASP A 39 -15.29 1.74 38.21
C ASP A 39 -14.38 2.97 38.19
N VAL A 40 -14.94 4.11 37.80
CA VAL A 40 -14.28 5.41 37.83
C VAL A 40 -14.96 6.28 38.88
N THR A 41 -14.23 6.57 39.97
CA THR A 41 -14.71 7.45 41.05
C THR A 41 -14.17 8.85 40.82
N ILE A 42 -15.03 9.87 40.68
CA ILE A 42 -14.65 11.29 40.56
C ILE A 42 -15.37 12.07 41.67
N GLY A 43 -14.63 12.51 42.69
CA GLY A 43 -15.24 13.08 43.89
C GLY A 43 -16.12 12.06 44.63
N GLU A 44 -17.40 12.37 44.80
CA GLU A 44 -18.39 11.47 45.45
C GLU A 44 -19.14 10.58 44.45
N GLN A 45 -18.96 10.81 43.14
CA GLN A 45 -19.66 10.07 42.10
C GLN A 45 -18.83 8.85 41.66
N VAL A 46 -19.47 7.68 41.63
CA VAL A 46 -18.92 6.45 41.04
C VAL A 46 -19.64 6.19 39.72
N THR A 47 -18.88 5.94 38.66
CA THR A 47 -19.39 5.60 37.33
C THR A 47 -18.91 4.19 36.98
N HIS A 48 -19.83 3.27 36.77
CA HIS A 48 -19.55 1.88 36.38
C HIS A 48 -19.55 1.79 34.85
N MET A 49 -18.42 1.41 34.26
CA MET A 49 -18.22 1.33 32.81
C MET A 49 -18.16 -0.13 32.35
N GLU A 50 -18.92 -0.45 31.32
CA GLU A 50 -18.95 -1.74 30.63
C GLU A 50 -18.17 -1.67 29.30
N PRO A 51 -17.93 -2.80 28.59
CA PRO A 51 -17.33 -2.76 27.26
C PRO A 51 -18.07 -1.80 26.32
N GLU A 52 -17.31 -1.07 25.51
CA GLU A 52 -17.74 0.04 24.64
C GLU A 52 -18.04 1.38 25.35
N ASP A 53 -17.94 1.48 26.67
CA ASP A 53 -18.13 2.76 27.35
C ASP A 53 -16.93 3.70 27.25
N VAL A 54 -17.23 4.98 27.03
CA VAL A 54 -16.27 6.10 27.00
C VAL A 54 -16.59 7.13 28.08
N LEU A 55 -15.55 7.56 28.81
CA LEU A 55 -15.67 8.56 29.87
C LEU A 55 -14.49 9.54 29.83
N VAL A 56 -14.77 10.84 29.96
CA VAL A 56 -13.72 11.86 30.10
C VAL A 56 -13.54 12.27 31.56
N VAL A 57 -12.31 12.16 32.05
CA VAL A 57 -11.84 12.76 33.30
C VAL A 57 -11.14 14.08 32.97
N ASN A 58 -11.76 15.20 33.38
CA ASN A 58 -11.21 16.52 33.12
C ASN A 58 -10.00 16.84 34.02
N ALA A 59 -9.16 17.77 33.56
CA ALA A 59 -7.98 18.22 34.30
C ALA A 59 -8.32 18.69 35.73
N ASN A 60 -7.43 18.36 36.67
CA ASN A 60 -7.52 18.69 38.11
C ASN A 60 -8.74 18.10 38.85
N LYS A 61 -9.40 17.07 38.29
CA LYS A 61 -10.42 16.31 39.03
C LYS A 61 -9.77 15.16 39.78
N ARG A 62 -10.07 15.05 41.08
CA ARG A 62 -9.64 13.90 41.88
C ARG A 62 -10.42 12.67 41.45
N HIS A 63 -9.70 11.61 41.13
CA HIS A 63 -10.29 10.38 40.67
C HIS A 63 -9.48 9.13 41.06
N CYS A 64 -10.14 7.99 40.99
CA CYS A 64 -9.63 6.65 41.28
C CYS A 64 -10.22 5.66 40.25
N LEU A 65 -9.40 4.72 39.77
CA LEU A 65 -9.78 3.71 38.77
C LEU A 65 -9.65 2.32 39.38
N LYS A 66 -10.70 1.50 39.24
CA LYS A 66 -10.71 0.09 39.66
C LYS A 66 -11.30 -0.79 38.56
N GLY A 67 -10.48 -1.61 37.94
CA GLY A 67 -10.88 -2.55 36.89
C GLY A 67 -11.12 -3.97 37.41
N SER A 68 -11.84 -4.77 36.63
CA SER A 68 -11.89 -6.23 36.80
C SER A 68 -10.52 -6.87 36.53
N GLY A 69 -10.32 -8.11 37.00
CA GLY A 69 -9.04 -8.82 36.86
C GLY A 69 -8.66 -9.15 35.40
N ASP A 70 -9.61 -9.07 34.48
CA ASP A 70 -9.49 -9.35 33.06
C ASP A 70 -9.65 -8.10 32.18
N ILE A 71 -9.57 -6.90 32.76
CA ILE A 71 -9.82 -5.66 32.01
C ILE A 71 -8.86 -5.47 30.82
N LEU A 72 -9.37 -4.87 29.75
CA LEU A 72 -8.58 -4.24 28.69
C LEU A 72 -9.22 -2.88 28.37
N TYR A 73 -8.46 -1.80 28.49
CA TYR A 73 -8.97 -0.47 28.22
C TYR A 73 -7.90 0.45 27.62
N VAL A 74 -8.38 1.53 27.01
CA VAL A 74 -7.56 2.58 26.42
C VAL A 74 -7.62 3.80 27.32
N ARG A 75 -6.45 4.37 27.57
CA ARG A 75 -6.29 5.70 28.14
C ARG A 75 -5.69 6.61 27.10
N PHE A 76 -6.44 7.63 26.69
CA PHE A 76 -5.97 8.70 25.83
C PHE A 76 -5.78 9.98 26.66
N SER A 77 -4.52 10.29 26.98
CA SER A 77 -4.12 11.43 27.79
C SER A 77 -3.82 12.64 26.91
N ILE A 78 -4.47 13.76 27.18
CA ILE A 78 -4.36 15.01 26.45
C ILE A 78 -3.83 16.09 27.39
N LEU A 79 -2.74 16.75 27.00
CA LEU A 79 -2.20 17.86 27.79
C LEU A 79 -3.17 19.05 27.79
N TYR A 80 -3.67 19.44 28.96
CA TYR A 80 -4.65 20.54 29.07
C TYR A 80 -4.17 21.86 28.45
N GLN A 81 -2.87 22.15 28.52
CA GLN A 81 -2.30 23.36 27.92
C GLN A 81 -2.57 23.44 26.41
N MET A 82 -2.47 22.32 25.69
CA MET A 82 -2.77 22.26 24.25
C MET A 82 -4.22 22.69 23.98
N VAL A 83 -5.15 22.15 24.76
CA VAL A 83 -6.58 22.42 24.63
C VAL A 83 -6.88 23.88 25.01
N SER A 84 -6.31 24.35 26.12
CA SER A 84 -6.44 25.74 26.60
C SER A 84 -5.92 26.76 25.57
N ASP A 85 -4.79 26.47 24.92
CA ASP A 85 -4.20 27.34 23.89
C ASP A 85 -5.07 27.41 22.63
N VAL A 86 -5.62 26.27 22.19
CA VAL A 86 -6.50 26.20 21.01
C VAL A 86 -7.81 26.95 21.23
N PHE A 87 -8.47 26.74 22.38
CA PHE A 87 -9.74 27.41 22.70
C PHE A 87 -9.57 28.82 23.28
N GLN A 88 -8.33 29.25 23.53
CA GLN A 88 -8.03 30.50 24.25
C GLN A 88 -8.80 30.63 25.58
N SER A 89 -9.08 29.50 26.22
CA SER A 89 -9.92 29.41 27.44
C SER A 89 -9.20 28.62 28.53
N MET A 90 -9.40 29.03 29.78
CA MET A 90 -8.90 28.34 30.97
C MET A 90 -9.95 27.53 31.70
N ASP A 91 -11.18 27.49 31.18
CA ASP A 91 -12.28 26.66 31.68
C ASP A 91 -12.79 25.78 30.54
N VAL A 92 -11.95 24.84 30.11
CA VAL A 92 -12.33 23.84 29.12
C VAL A 92 -12.77 22.58 29.85
N ILE A 93 -14.05 22.26 29.74
CA ILE A 93 -14.66 21.06 30.33
C ILE A 93 -15.32 20.28 29.22
N PHE A 94 -14.95 19.01 29.10
CA PHE A 94 -15.66 18.05 28.27
C PHE A 94 -16.61 17.23 29.14
N TRP A 95 -17.89 17.17 28.77
CA TRP A 95 -18.86 16.27 29.37
C TRP A 95 -19.13 15.12 28.42
N CYS A 96 -18.30 14.08 28.51
CA CYS A 96 -18.45 12.84 27.76
C CYS A 96 -18.55 11.68 28.75
N ASP A 97 -19.73 11.10 28.86
CA ASP A 97 -20.06 9.95 29.70
C ASP A 97 -21.11 9.11 28.95
N SER A 98 -20.70 8.01 28.33
CA SER A 98 -21.63 7.16 27.55
C SER A 98 -22.55 6.31 28.42
N THR A 99 -22.24 6.15 29.71
CA THR A 99 -23.08 5.36 30.64
C THR A 99 -24.44 6.02 30.88
N ARG A 100 -24.53 7.33 30.61
CA ARG A 100 -25.75 8.15 30.82
C ARG A 100 -26.62 8.30 29.58
N GLY A 101 -26.25 7.72 28.44
CA GLY A 101 -27.07 7.75 27.24
C GLY A 101 -26.36 7.25 25.98
N GLN A 102 -27.14 6.72 25.05
CA GLN A 102 -26.65 6.30 23.74
C GLN A 102 -27.03 7.34 22.68
N SER A 103 -26.06 7.74 21.85
CA SER A 103 -26.28 8.66 20.74
C SER A 103 -25.23 8.45 19.65
N GLU A 104 -25.54 8.92 18.44
CA GLU A 104 -24.64 8.84 17.29
C GLU A 104 -23.27 9.52 17.55
N ARG A 105 -23.23 10.50 18.45
CA ARG A 105 -22.00 11.21 18.83
C ARG A 105 -21.01 10.27 19.52
N TYR A 106 -21.49 9.33 20.34
CA TYR A 106 -20.65 8.32 20.97
C TYR A 106 -20.18 7.27 19.98
N ASN A 107 -21.03 6.86 19.02
CA ASN A 107 -20.64 5.94 17.94
C ASN A 107 -19.49 6.53 17.12
N GLN A 108 -19.62 7.79 16.69
CA GLN A 108 -18.57 8.48 15.94
C GLN A 108 -17.24 8.57 16.72
N LEU A 109 -17.30 8.80 18.03
CA LEU A 109 -16.10 8.81 18.88
C LEU A 109 -15.46 7.41 18.97
N ARG A 110 -16.26 6.36 19.18
CA ARG A 110 -15.77 4.96 19.23
C ARG A 110 -15.15 4.53 17.91
N ASP A 111 -15.79 4.82 16.78
CA ASP A 111 -15.27 4.46 15.45
C ASP A 111 -13.91 5.14 15.19
N THR A 112 -13.79 6.40 15.60
CA THR A 112 -12.52 7.14 15.50
C THR A 112 -11.46 6.56 16.43
N LEU A 113 -11.83 6.18 17.66
CA LEU A 113 -10.92 5.50 18.59
C LEU A 113 -10.48 4.13 18.07
N LYS A 114 -11.38 3.33 17.50
CA LYS A 114 -11.05 2.04 16.86
C LYS A 114 -10.10 2.24 15.68
N THR A 115 -10.34 3.26 14.86
CA THR A 115 -9.42 3.63 13.77
C THR A 115 -8.03 4.03 14.31
N LEU A 116 -7.99 4.81 15.39
CA LEU A 116 -6.74 5.18 16.07
C LEU A 116 -6.02 3.96 16.67
N LEU A 117 -6.76 2.98 17.21
CA LEU A 117 -6.21 1.75 17.78
C LEU A 117 -5.67 0.79 16.70
N ASN A 118 -6.39 0.64 15.57
CA ASN A 118 -5.89 -0.10 14.41
C ASN A 118 -4.56 0.51 13.96
N HIS A 119 -4.52 1.83 13.80
CA HIS A 119 -3.28 2.53 13.44
C HIS A 119 -2.17 2.38 14.49
N TYR A 120 -2.52 2.41 15.79
CA TYR A 120 -1.56 2.18 16.89
C TYR A 120 -0.93 0.79 16.84
N LEU A 121 -1.71 -0.26 16.55
CA LEU A 121 -1.18 -1.62 16.36
C LEU A 121 -0.33 -1.72 15.10
N GLU A 122 -0.80 -1.17 13.98
CA GLU A 122 -0.09 -1.19 12.70
C GLU A 122 1.30 -0.57 12.79
N THR A 123 1.47 0.43 13.65
CA THR A 123 2.76 1.11 13.87
C THR A 123 3.56 0.54 15.03
N ARG A 124 3.11 -0.56 15.66
CA ARG A 124 3.70 -1.14 16.88
C ARG A 124 3.90 -0.11 17.98
N GLY A 125 2.87 0.71 18.21
CA GLY A 125 2.90 1.79 19.19
C GLY A 125 3.74 3.00 18.81
N ASN A 126 4.30 3.08 17.59
CA ASN A 126 4.99 4.27 17.12
C ASN A 126 3.98 5.40 16.87
N SER A 127 3.93 6.34 17.80
CA SER A 127 3.06 7.52 17.80
C SER A 127 3.65 8.71 17.01
N ALA A 128 4.91 8.63 16.57
CA ALA A 128 5.62 9.67 15.84
C ALA A 128 5.37 9.61 14.32
N ASN A 129 4.11 9.45 13.90
CA ASN A 129 3.73 9.56 12.48
C ASN A 129 2.49 10.46 12.29
N PHE A 130 2.36 11.07 11.10
CA PHE A 130 1.29 12.04 10.84
C PHE A 130 -0.11 11.41 10.82
N GLY A 131 -0.25 10.13 10.49
CA GLY A 131 -1.53 9.42 10.56
C GLY A 131 -2.05 9.34 11.99
N HIS A 132 -1.18 8.95 12.92
CA HIS A 132 -1.48 8.84 14.35
C HIS A 132 -1.83 10.21 14.93
N ILE A 133 -0.99 11.21 14.64
CA ILE A 133 -1.22 12.60 15.08
C ILE A 133 -2.56 13.11 14.53
N GLY A 134 -2.86 12.88 13.25
CA GLY A 134 -4.11 13.28 12.61
C GLY A 134 -5.35 12.65 13.26
N LEU A 135 -5.30 11.34 13.56
CA LEU A 135 -6.37 10.62 14.25
C LEU A 135 -6.56 11.12 15.69
N CYS A 136 -5.48 11.38 16.42
CA CYS A 136 -5.53 12.01 17.74
C CYS A 136 -6.23 13.39 17.70
N TYR A 137 -5.92 14.22 16.69
CA TYR A 137 -6.64 15.48 16.49
C TYR A 137 -8.10 15.29 16.08
N ARG A 138 -8.44 14.22 15.36
CA ARG A 138 -9.83 13.89 15.03
C ARG A 138 -10.63 13.49 16.28
N VAL A 139 -10.04 12.75 17.21
CA VAL A 139 -10.64 12.46 18.52
C VAL A 139 -10.91 13.77 19.27
N LEU A 140 -9.95 14.70 19.31
CA LEU A 140 -10.13 16.02 19.94
C LEU A 140 -11.20 16.87 19.26
N ASP A 141 -11.27 16.84 17.92
CA ASP A 141 -12.28 17.53 17.14
C ASP A 141 -13.69 17.06 17.53
N ILE A 142 -13.91 15.74 17.61
CA ILE A 142 -15.18 15.12 18.06
C ILE A 142 -15.50 15.51 19.51
N LEU A 143 -14.52 15.44 20.42
CA LEU A 143 -14.68 15.92 21.79
C LEU A 143 -15.13 17.39 21.84
N SER A 144 -14.51 18.23 21.03
CA SER A 144 -14.84 19.66 20.95
C SER A 144 -16.22 19.95 20.36
N MET A 145 -16.60 19.21 19.33
CA MET A 145 -17.84 19.44 18.59
C MET A 145 -19.07 19.03 19.39
N TYR A 146 -18.98 17.96 20.17
CA TYR A 146 -20.16 17.31 20.76
C TYR A 146 -20.21 17.32 22.28
N PHE A 147 -19.06 17.40 22.93
CA PHE A 147 -18.93 17.18 24.38
C PHE A 147 -18.34 18.40 25.10
N LEU A 148 -17.91 19.45 24.39
CA LEU A 148 -17.47 20.69 25.01
C LEU A 148 -18.66 21.41 25.67
N VAL A 149 -18.54 21.72 26.95
CA VAL A 149 -19.54 22.51 27.68
C VAL A 149 -19.34 23.98 27.34
N GLN A 150 -20.33 24.64 26.72
CA GLN A 150 -20.22 26.06 26.39
C GLN A 150 -20.55 26.94 27.60
N ALA A 151 -19.96 28.13 27.66
CA ALA A 151 -20.25 29.10 28.73
C ALA A 151 -21.74 29.47 28.81
N ALA A 152 -22.46 29.40 27.68
CA ALA A 152 -23.89 29.66 27.58
C ALA A 152 -24.80 28.56 28.18
N ASP A 153 -24.30 27.33 28.36
CA ASP A 153 -25.10 26.18 28.86
C ASP A 153 -25.20 26.16 30.39
N LYS A 154 -24.69 27.20 31.04
CA LYS A 154 -24.40 27.27 32.47
C LYS A 154 -25.45 28.19 33.10
N GLU A 155 -26.56 27.65 33.61
CA GLU A 155 -27.71 28.42 34.14
C GLU A 155 -27.32 29.63 35.03
N ASN A 156 -28.07 30.73 34.85
CA ASN A 156 -28.03 32.08 35.46
C ASN A 156 -26.96 33.07 34.93
N MET A 157 -27.39 33.92 33.97
CA MET A 157 -26.67 35.04 33.37
C MET A 157 -27.18 36.39 33.90
N ASP A 158 -26.38 37.04 34.74
CA ASP A 158 -26.23 38.51 34.82
C ASP A 158 -25.07 38.87 35.80
N GLU A 159 -24.81 38.06 36.82
CA GLU A 159 -23.60 38.17 37.67
C GLU A 159 -22.36 37.49 37.05
N LYS A 160 -22.58 36.61 36.06
CA LYS A 160 -21.59 35.66 35.55
C LYS A 160 -20.63 36.25 34.51
N GLU A 161 -21.09 37.20 33.70
CA GLU A 161 -20.25 37.85 32.68
C GLU A 161 -19.13 38.66 33.34
N LYS A 162 -19.45 39.42 34.40
CA LYS A 162 -18.46 40.09 35.25
C LYS A 162 -17.58 39.11 36.03
N PHE A 163 -18.09 37.93 36.36
CA PHE A 163 -17.36 36.89 37.09
C PHE A 163 -16.32 36.18 36.21
N GLU A 164 -16.69 35.81 34.99
CA GLU A 164 -15.80 35.16 34.03
C GLU A 164 -14.72 36.12 33.53
N GLU A 165 -15.06 37.38 33.27
CA GLU A 165 -14.08 38.42 32.99
C GLU A 165 -13.10 38.60 34.17
N ARG A 166 -13.59 38.51 35.41
CA ARG A 166 -12.75 38.55 36.62
C ARG A 166 -11.80 37.37 36.72
N ILE A 167 -12.29 36.14 36.48
CA ILE A 167 -11.45 34.93 36.48
C ILE A 167 -10.37 35.04 35.41
N SER A 168 -10.73 35.45 34.19
CA SER A 168 -9.79 35.62 33.09
C SER A 168 -8.70 36.64 33.43
N GLN A 169 -9.07 37.81 33.97
CA GLN A 169 -8.11 38.84 34.38
C GLN A 169 -7.20 38.37 35.53
N ILE A 170 -7.74 37.66 36.52
CA ILE A 170 -6.97 37.05 37.61
C ILE A 170 -5.94 36.07 37.05
N ASN A 171 -6.37 35.17 36.17
CA ASN A 171 -5.52 34.13 35.64
C ASN A 171 -4.46 34.66 34.68
N ASN A 172 -4.79 35.63 33.83
CA ASN A 172 -3.83 36.29 32.94
C ASN A 172 -2.73 36.99 33.74
N TYR A 173 -3.10 37.67 34.83
CA TYR A 173 -2.11 38.28 35.71
C TYR A 173 -1.21 37.24 36.37
N ILE A 174 -1.77 36.15 36.89
CA ILE A 174 -0.99 35.08 37.52
C ILE A 174 -0.08 34.41 36.48
N ARG A 175 -0.56 34.04 35.29
CA ARG A 175 0.25 33.44 34.22
C ARG A 175 1.43 34.32 33.83
N ALA A 176 1.22 35.64 33.70
CA ALA A 176 2.28 36.56 33.33
C ALA A 176 3.30 36.83 34.46
N ASN A 177 2.95 36.53 35.72
CA ASN A 177 3.73 36.97 36.88
C ASN A 177 3.99 35.88 37.94
N TYR A 178 3.67 34.60 37.67
CA TYR A 178 3.72 33.55 38.70
C TYR A 178 5.14 33.37 39.26
N ASN A 179 6.17 33.58 38.44
CA ASN A 179 7.58 33.49 38.83
C ASN A 179 8.07 34.72 39.63
N GLN A 180 7.25 35.75 39.80
CA GLN A 180 7.55 36.95 40.60
C GLN A 180 6.90 36.86 41.99
N PRO A 181 7.43 37.54 43.02
CA PRO A 181 6.86 37.55 44.37
C PRO A 181 5.57 38.38 44.46
N ILE A 182 4.51 37.94 43.79
CA ILE A 182 3.19 38.57 43.81
C ILE A 182 2.38 38.16 45.05
N SER A 183 1.65 39.11 45.61
CA SER A 183 0.75 38.93 46.75
C SER A 183 -0.71 39.09 46.34
N LEU A 184 -1.63 38.67 47.22
CA LEU A 184 -3.07 38.90 47.04
C LEU A 184 -3.38 40.39 46.91
N LYS A 185 -2.59 41.25 47.57
CA LYS A 185 -2.72 42.70 47.49
C LYS A 185 -2.33 43.21 46.10
N ASP A 186 -1.23 42.73 45.52
CA ASP A 186 -0.78 43.17 44.19
C ASP A 186 -1.80 42.83 43.11
N LEU A 187 -2.40 41.64 43.21
CA LEU A 187 -3.50 41.22 42.34
C LEU A 187 -4.76 42.06 42.58
N ALA A 188 -5.08 42.38 43.84
CA ALA A 188 -6.22 43.23 44.17
C ALA A 188 -6.04 44.66 43.63
N ASP A 189 -4.87 45.26 43.80
CA ASP A 189 -4.52 46.59 43.31
C ASP A 189 -4.56 46.64 41.77
N LYS A 190 -4.04 45.61 41.10
CA LYS A 190 -4.06 45.51 39.63
C LYS A 190 -5.47 45.44 39.05
N LEU A 191 -6.39 44.79 39.77
CA LEU A 191 -7.78 44.58 39.32
C LEU A 191 -8.75 45.61 39.89
N TYR A 192 -8.25 46.62 40.62
CA TYR A 192 -9.03 47.64 41.32
C TYR A 192 -10.07 47.03 42.28
N LEU A 193 -9.65 46.03 43.05
CA LEU A 193 -10.47 45.26 43.99
C LEU A 193 -9.97 45.42 45.43
N SER A 194 -10.85 45.13 46.40
CA SER A 194 -10.42 45.02 47.79
C SER A 194 -9.78 43.66 48.07
N ASN A 195 -8.72 43.66 48.89
CA ASN A 195 -8.04 42.44 49.33
C ASN A 195 -9.00 41.43 50.02
N GLY A 196 -9.97 41.94 50.78
CA GLY A 196 -10.99 41.12 51.47
C GLY A 196 -12.04 40.50 50.55
N TYR A 197 -12.34 41.12 49.41
CA TYR A 197 -13.15 40.50 48.36
C TYR A 197 -12.38 39.38 47.68
N LEU A 198 -11.13 39.65 47.28
CA LEU A 198 -10.30 38.69 46.57
C LEU A 198 -9.97 37.45 47.43
N SER A 199 -9.73 37.63 48.73
CA SER A 199 -9.53 36.50 49.66
C SER A 199 -10.74 35.55 49.70
N ARG A 200 -11.95 36.12 49.83
CA ARG A 200 -13.20 35.35 49.78
C ARG A 200 -13.44 34.72 48.42
N PHE A 201 -13.07 35.42 47.35
CA PHE A 201 -13.14 34.91 45.97
C PHE A 201 -12.31 33.64 45.80
N PHE A 202 -11.05 33.63 46.25
CA PHE A 202 -10.20 32.44 46.16
C PHE A 202 -10.72 31.27 47.01
N LYS A 203 -11.12 31.54 48.26
CA LYS A 203 -11.72 30.53 49.14
C LYS A 203 -12.99 29.92 48.55
N ARG A 204 -13.86 30.73 47.94
CA ARG A 204 -15.15 30.28 47.39
C ARG A 204 -14.98 29.53 46.07
N ASN A 205 -14.12 30.02 45.17
CA ASN A 205 -14.07 29.52 43.79
C ASN A 205 -12.98 28.47 43.56
N TYR A 206 -11.85 28.56 44.28
CA TYR A 206 -10.74 27.61 44.15
C TYR A 206 -10.59 26.69 45.37
N GLY A 207 -11.42 26.86 46.41
CA GLY A 207 -11.35 26.07 47.65
C GLY A 207 -10.09 26.30 48.49
N MET A 208 -9.21 27.22 48.07
CA MET A 208 -7.90 27.45 48.65
C MET A 208 -7.58 28.95 48.73
N SER A 209 -6.55 29.31 49.48
CA SER A 209 -6.06 30.69 49.50
C SER A 209 -5.29 31.03 48.21
N PHE A 210 -5.16 32.32 47.88
CA PHE A 210 -4.33 32.76 46.75
C PHE A 210 -2.88 32.28 46.84
N ALA A 211 -2.30 32.27 48.04
CA ALA A 211 -0.94 31.80 48.26
C ALA A 211 -0.81 30.30 47.93
N GLU A 212 -1.80 29.48 48.30
CA GLU A 212 -1.84 28.06 47.95
C GLU A 212 -2.03 27.86 46.45
N TYR A 213 -2.95 28.62 45.83
CA TYR A 213 -3.18 28.58 44.38
C TYR A 213 -1.92 28.94 43.58
N LEU A 214 -1.28 30.06 43.91
CA LEU A 214 -0.02 30.49 43.31
C LEU A 214 1.09 29.46 43.53
N THR A 215 1.17 28.89 44.73
CA THR A 215 2.15 27.82 45.03
C THR A 215 1.93 26.61 44.13
N ASN A 216 0.68 26.20 43.90
CA ASN A 216 0.38 25.07 43.02
C ASN A 216 0.77 25.35 41.55
N ILE A 217 0.51 26.56 41.05
CA ILE A 217 0.96 26.97 39.70
C ILE A 217 2.49 26.94 39.58
N ARG A 218 3.20 27.46 40.59
CA ARG A 218 4.68 27.43 40.61
C ARG A 218 5.24 26.01 40.70
N LEU A 219 4.64 25.16 41.54
CA LEU A 219 5.01 23.76 41.67
C LEU A 219 4.81 23.01 40.35
N TYR A 220 3.73 23.30 39.63
CA TYR A 220 3.45 22.69 38.33
C TYR A 220 4.56 22.98 37.30
N HIS A 221 4.89 24.26 37.06
CA HIS A 221 5.97 24.60 36.12
C HIS A 221 7.32 24.03 36.57
N ALA A 222 7.56 23.97 37.89
CA ALA A 222 8.75 23.34 38.44
C ALA A 222 8.80 21.81 38.20
N VAL A 223 7.66 21.10 38.18
CA VAL A 223 7.60 19.66 37.88
C VAL A 223 8.04 19.38 36.44
N ASP A 224 7.57 20.17 35.46
CA ASP A 224 7.98 20.01 34.06
C ASP A 224 9.51 20.17 33.93
N GLU A 225 10.08 21.22 34.53
CA GLU A 225 11.54 21.40 34.54
C GLU A 225 12.27 20.28 35.30
N LEU A 226 11.68 19.73 36.37
CA LEU A 226 12.28 18.63 37.13
C LEU A 226 12.38 17.34 36.32
N LEU A 227 11.38 17.06 35.49
CA LEU A 227 11.22 15.81 34.73
C LEU A 227 11.95 15.84 33.39
N TYR A 228 11.98 17.00 32.72
CA TYR A 228 12.42 17.10 31.32
C TYR A 228 13.72 17.87 31.12
N THR A 229 14.31 18.43 32.18
CA THR A 229 15.59 19.16 32.07
C THR A 229 16.63 18.66 33.07
N SER A 230 17.90 18.97 32.79
CA SER A 230 19.04 18.78 33.70
C SER A 230 19.24 19.95 34.66
N THR A 231 18.36 20.98 34.62
CA THR A 231 18.47 22.20 35.42
C THR A 231 18.55 21.87 36.91
N PRO A 232 19.52 22.42 37.67
CA PRO A 232 19.63 22.16 39.10
C PRO A 232 18.33 22.50 39.85
N ILE A 233 17.91 21.64 40.79
CA ILE A 233 16.66 21.82 41.57
C ILE A 233 16.63 23.18 42.28
N THR A 234 17.80 23.65 42.72
CA THR A 234 17.99 24.98 43.29
C THR A 234 17.53 26.07 42.33
N ARG A 235 17.95 25.99 41.06
CA ARG A 235 17.60 26.94 40.01
C ARG A 235 16.13 26.84 39.61
N ILE A 236 15.59 25.62 39.47
CA ILE A 236 14.16 25.40 39.21
C ILE A 236 13.29 26.06 40.27
N ALA A 237 13.66 25.95 41.54
CA ALA A 237 12.92 26.61 42.62
C ALA A 237 12.90 28.14 42.44
N TYR A 238 14.03 28.76 42.10
CA TYR A 238 14.10 30.21 41.90
C TYR A 238 13.40 30.67 40.63
N ASP A 239 13.61 29.98 39.51
CA ASP A 239 13.03 30.32 38.20
C ASP A 239 11.50 30.20 38.22
N ASN A 240 10.96 29.37 39.11
CA ASN A 240 9.52 29.24 39.37
C ASN A 240 9.01 30.11 40.53
N GLY A 241 9.79 31.07 41.00
CA GLY A 241 9.33 32.10 41.96
C GLY A 241 9.30 31.69 43.43
N PHE A 242 9.96 30.61 43.85
CA PHE A 242 10.11 30.28 45.26
C PHE A 242 11.24 31.10 45.90
N ALA A 243 10.98 31.65 47.09
CA ALA A 243 11.96 32.49 47.80
C ALA A 243 13.22 31.73 48.23
N ASN A 244 13.12 30.42 48.46
CA ASN A 244 14.26 29.53 48.65
C ASN A 244 13.86 28.06 48.46
N VAL A 245 14.87 27.22 48.32
CA VAL A 245 14.74 25.78 48.07
C VAL A 245 14.08 25.02 49.23
N ALA A 246 14.22 25.48 50.48
CA ALA A 246 13.59 24.82 51.62
C ALA A 246 12.06 24.96 51.59
N ILE A 247 11.55 26.14 51.20
CA ILE A 247 10.11 26.37 51.00
C ILE A 247 9.61 25.54 49.82
N PHE A 248 10.35 25.52 48.71
CA PHE A 248 10.02 24.69 47.54
C PHE A 248 9.91 23.21 47.92
N ASN A 249 10.93 22.63 48.56
CA ASN A 249 10.93 21.22 48.96
C ASN A 249 9.76 20.88 49.91
N LYS A 250 9.43 21.78 50.85
CA LYS A 250 8.31 21.58 51.77
C LYS A 250 6.96 21.63 51.05
N ALA A 251 6.77 22.61 50.16
CA ALA A 251 5.56 22.74 49.36
C ALA A 251 5.40 21.55 48.40
N PHE A 252 6.48 21.15 47.74
CA PHE A 252 6.52 20.03 46.82
C PHE A 252 6.19 18.71 47.52
N LYS A 253 6.82 18.42 48.67
CA LYS A 253 6.52 17.22 49.45
C LYS A 253 5.09 17.20 49.99
N LYS A 254 4.54 18.36 50.33
CA LYS A 254 3.14 18.47 50.74
C LYS A 254 2.19 18.19 49.57
N ALA A 255 2.52 18.65 48.37
CA ALA A 255 1.65 18.50 47.19
C ALA A 255 1.75 17.12 46.54
N TYR A 256 2.95 16.55 46.42
CA TYR A 256 3.23 15.33 45.67
C TYR A 256 3.61 14.13 46.54
N GLY A 257 3.63 14.28 47.87
CA GLY A 257 4.00 13.21 48.82
C GLY A 257 5.49 12.86 48.88
N GLU A 258 6.27 13.21 47.86
CA GLU A 258 7.72 12.95 47.76
C GLU A 258 8.57 14.22 47.56
N THR A 259 9.90 14.12 47.62
CA THR A 259 10.79 15.29 47.41
C THR A 259 11.08 15.51 45.91
N PRO A 260 11.40 16.74 45.47
CA PRO A 260 11.82 17.00 44.09
C PRO A 260 12.96 16.11 43.59
N SER A 261 13.93 15.84 44.47
CA SER A 261 15.06 14.95 44.16
C SER A 261 14.62 13.49 44.01
N SER A 262 13.66 13.04 44.84
CA SER A 262 13.06 11.71 44.73
C SER A 262 12.32 11.57 43.41
N LEU A 263 11.45 12.53 43.05
CA LEU A 263 10.72 12.49 41.79
C LEU A 263 11.66 12.47 40.58
N ARG A 264 12.69 13.32 40.56
CA ARG A 264 13.68 13.36 39.46
C ARG A 264 14.49 12.06 39.36
N LYS A 265 14.80 11.44 40.50
CA LYS A 265 15.49 10.14 40.52
C LYS A 265 14.57 9.04 40.01
N ARG A 266 13.34 8.98 40.53
CA ARG A 266 12.29 8.06 40.10
C ARG A 266 11.97 8.18 38.62
N SER A 267 11.88 9.40 38.07
CA SER A 267 11.61 9.58 36.65
C SER A 267 12.78 9.17 35.76
N ARG A 268 14.03 9.33 36.23
CA ARG A 268 15.21 8.82 35.52
C ARG A 268 15.31 7.29 35.58
N GLU A 269 14.91 6.69 36.69
CA GLU A 269 14.88 5.23 36.88
C GLU A 269 13.71 4.60 36.09
N GLN A 270 12.50 5.18 36.17
CA GLN A 270 11.34 4.79 35.36
C GLN A 270 11.58 5.02 33.86
N LYS A 271 12.25 6.09 33.42
CA LYS A 271 12.64 6.26 32.01
C LYS A 271 13.60 5.18 31.51
N ARG A 272 14.51 4.73 32.38
CA ARG A 272 15.43 3.63 32.08
C ARG A 272 14.71 2.28 31.98
N GLU A 273 13.56 2.16 32.63
CA GLU A 273 12.64 1.02 32.54
C GLU A 273 11.62 1.17 31.39
N GLU A 274 11.17 2.39 31.05
CA GLU A 274 10.25 2.69 29.92
C GLU A 274 10.94 2.63 28.56
N GLU A 275 12.23 2.99 28.46
CA GLU A 275 13.07 2.72 27.27
C GLU A 275 13.33 1.21 27.06
N PHE A 276 12.94 0.36 28.02
CA PHE A 276 13.12 -1.09 28.00
C PHE A 276 11.80 -1.88 28.14
N ARG A 277 10.63 -1.21 28.18
CA ARG A 277 9.33 -1.87 28.14
C ARG A 277 8.94 -2.07 26.69
N GLU A 278 9.26 -3.27 26.19
CA GLU A 278 8.45 -3.93 25.17
C GLU A 278 6.97 -3.73 25.55
N THR A 279 6.13 -3.29 24.61
CA THR A 279 4.68 -3.45 24.76
C THR A 279 4.46 -4.91 25.13
N ASP A 280 3.72 -5.17 26.21
CA ASP A 280 3.45 -6.54 26.65
C ASP A 280 2.78 -7.26 25.48
N ALA A 281 3.45 -8.22 24.84
CA ALA A 281 2.97 -8.88 23.62
C ALA A 281 1.56 -9.46 23.82
N ALA A 282 1.21 -9.82 25.07
CA ALA A 282 -0.12 -10.26 25.45
C ALA A 282 -1.20 -9.17 25.35
N VAL A 283 -0.85 -7.88 25.55
CA VAL A 283 -1.77 -6.74 25.40
C VAL A 283 -2.00 -6.44 23.92
N GLU A 284 -0.94 -6.49 23.10
CA GLU A 284 -1.07 -6.33 21.64
C GLU A 284 -1.91 -7.46 21.04
N GLU A 285 -1.65 -8.72 21.40
CA GLU A 285 -2.43 -9.87 20.94
C GLU A 285 -3.92 -9.77 21.32
N ARG A 286 -4.23 -9.35 22.55
CA ARG A 286 -5.63 -9.12 22.98
C ARG A 286 -6.28 -7.98 22.21
N LEU A 287 -5.57 -6.88 21.96
CA LEU A 287 -6.09 -5.77 21.18
C LEU A 287 -6.33 -6.17 19.71
N GLU A 288 -5.41 -6.91 19.10
CA GLU A 288 -5.58 -7.47 17.76
C GLU A 288 -6.81 -8.38 17.70
N HIS A 289 -7.01 -9.25 18.69
CA HIS A 289 -8.19 -10.10 18.78
C HIS A 289 -9.48 -9.29 18.89
N TYR A 290 -9.54 -8.32 19.79
CA TYR A 290 -10.72 -7.46 19.98
C TYR A 290 -11.06 -6.69 18.69
N LEU A 291 -10.07 -6.10 18.01
CA LEU A 291 -10.29 -5.37 16.77
C LEU A 291 -10.65 -6.31 15.60
N HIS A 292 -10.06 -7.50 15.53
CA HIS A 292 -10.44 -8.51 14.53
C HIS A 292 -11.90 -8.94 14.71
N VAL A 293 -12.32 -9.27 15.94
CA VAL A 293 -13.71 -9.65 16.23
C VAL A 293 -14.66 -8.50 15.89
N THR A 294 -14.34 -7.28 16.32
CA THR A 294 -15.16 -6.10 16.04
C THR A 294 -15.26 -5.80 14.55
N ASN A 295 -14.14 -5.86 13.81
CA ASN A 295 -14.10 -5.67 12.37
C ASN A 295 -14.87 -6.80 11.65
N SER A 296 -14.81 -8.05 12.12
CA SER A 296 -15.58 -9.16 11.57
C SER A 296 -17.09 -9.05 11.82
N VAL A 297 -17.52 -8.38 12.89
CA VAL A 297 -18.94 -8.03 13.09
C VAL A 297 -19.36 -6.87 12.17
N GLN A 298 -18.43 -5.98 11.78
CA GLN A 298 -18.64 -5.01 10.70
C GLN A 298 -18.52 -5.64 9.28
N GLU A 299 -17.90 -6.81 9.12
CA GLU A 299 -17.82 -7.53 7.83
C GLU A 299 -19.19 -7.94 7.28
N GLU A 300 -20.23 -8.03 8.13
CA GLU A 300 -21.63 -8.20 7.66
C GLU A 300 -22.22 -6.94 6.99
N GLY A 301 -21.48 -5.83 6.97
CA GLY A 301 -21.85 -4.55 6.36
C GLY A 301 -20.91 -4.06 5.25
N ALA A 302 -20.14 -4.93 4.58
CA ALA A 302 -19.32 -4.51 3.44
C ALA A 302 -20.20 -3.85 2.37
N GLU A 303 -19.92 -2.58 2.04
CA GLU A 303 -20.70 -1.84 1.06
C GLU A 303 -20.57 -2.52 -0.31
N ILE A 304 -21.68 -2.91 -0.92
CA ILE A 304 -21.68 -3.54 -2.25
C ILE A 304 -21.80 -2.42 -3.28
N GLY A 305 -20.71 -2.17 -4.02
CA GLY A 305 -20.77 -1.27 -5.16
C GLY A 305 -21.66 -1.87 -6.25
N VAL A 306 -22.61 -1.13 -6.80
CA VAL A 306 -23.47 -1.60 -7.89
C VAL A 306 -23.09 -0.88 -9.19
N ARG A 307 -22.86 -1.64 -10.26
CA ARG A 307 -22.64 -1.14 -11.62
C ARG A 307 -23.73 -1.66 -12.54
N LYS A 308 -24.34 -0.77 -13.33
CA LYS A 308 -25.42 -1.11 -14.25
C LYS A 308 -25.09 -0.59 -15.64
N ASP A 309 -25.03 -1.48 -16.61
CA ASP A 309 -24.72 -1.13 -17.99
C ASP A 309 -25.55 -1.99 -18.96
N THR A 310 -25.74 -1.48 -20.18
CA THR A 310 -26.55 -2.12 -21.22
C THR A 310 -25.81 -2.11 -22.55
N PHE A 311 -25.80 -3.25 -23.25
CA PHE A 311 -25.14 -3.43 -24.53
C PHE A 311 -26.04 -4.15 -25.53
N SER A 312 -26.04 -3.68 -26.79
CA SER A 312 -26.69 -4.38 -27.90
C SER A 312 -25.74 -5.40 -28.51
N VAL A 313 -26.21 -6.64 -28.68
CA VAL A 313 -25.38 -7.74 -29.23
C VAL A 313 -25.26 -7.68 -30.76
N GLN A 314 -26.07 -6.86 -31.43
CA GLN A 314 -25.99 -6.67 -32.88
C GLN A 314 -24.73 -5.90 -33.31
N LYS A 315 -24.14 -5.11 -32.41
CA LYS A 315 -22.90 -4.39 -32.66
C LYS A 315 -21.74 -5.20 -32.12
N SER A 316 -20.91 -5.71 -33.02
CA SER A 316 -19.68 -6.38 -32.65
C SER A 316 -18.56 -6.09 -33.64
N GLU A 317 -17.33 -6.11 -33.15
CA GLU A 317 -16.10 -5.98 -33.94
C GLU A 317 -15.09 -7.04 -33.54
N LYS A 318 -14.01 -7.20 -34.29
CA LYS A 318 -12.98 -8.19 -33.94
C LYS A 318 -12.37 -7.84 -32.59
N LEU A 319 -12.34 -8.80 -31.68
CA LEU A 319 -11.68 -8.67 -30.39
C LEU A 319 -10.19 -8.36 -30.61
N TRP A 320 -9.67 -7.36 -29.91
CA TRP A 320 -8.22 -7.15 -29.84
C TRP A 320 -7.59 -8.39 -29.20
N ASP A 321 -6.41 -8.83 -29.64
CA ASP A 321 -5.78 -10.07 -29.16
C ASP A 321 -4.32 -9.85 -28.73
N GLY A 322 -3.95 -8.58 -28.48
CA GLY A 322 -2.61 -8.20 -28.05
C GLY A 322 -2.30 -8.54 -26.59
N TRP A 323 -3.29 -8.93 -25.78
CA TRP A 323 -3.04 -9.40 -24.42
C TRP A 323 -2.59 -10.87 -24.43
N GLY A 324 -1.48 -11.18 -23.76
CA GLY A 324 -1.06 -12.56 -23.55
C GLY A 324 -0.58 -13.29 -24.81
N ARG A 325 -0.38 -12.60 -25.93
CA ARG A 325 0.22 -13.18 -27.15
C ARG A 325 1.69 -13.50 -26.97
N THR A 326 2.38 -12.71 -26.15
CA THR A 326 3.81 -12.86 -25.82
C THR A 326 3.98 -13.13 -24.33
N MET A 327 4.90 -14.03 -23.98
CA MET A 327 5.29 -14.32 -22.59
C MET A 327 6.80 -14.12 -22.38
N ASN A 328 7.20 -13.47 -21.29
CA ASN A 328 8.62 -13.35 -20.92
C ASN A 328 9.11 -14.58 -20.16
N ILE A 329 10.19 -15.21 -20.62
CA ILE A 329 10.76 -16.44 -20.02
C ILE A 329 12.26 -16.27 -19.70
N GLY A 330 12.61 -15.17 -19.03
CA GLY A 330 13.98 -15.03 -18.50
C GLY A 330 15.07 -14.84 -19.56
N SER A 331 16.31 -15.08 -19.15
CA SER A 331 17.48 -15.13 -20.05
C SER A 331 17.44 -16.35 -20.97
N ALA A 332 18.14 -16.31 -22.09
CA ALA A 332 18.33 -17.44 -22.99
C ALA A 332 18.88 -18.67 -22.25
N ALA A 333 19.83 -18.46 -21.33
CA ALA A 333 20.36 -19.53 -20.49
C ALA A 333 19.28 -20.21 -19.62
N SER A 334 18.25 -19.48 -19.19
CA SER A 334 17.13 -20.05 -18.43
C SER A 334 16.35 -21.06 -19.27
N LEU A 335 16.17 -20.81 -20.57
CA LEU A 335 15.47 -21.72 -21.49
C LEU A 335 16.23 -23.02 -21.81
N LEU A 336 17.49 -23.15 -21.41
CA LEU A 336 18.24 -24.42 -21.50
C LEU A 336 17.88 -25.40 -20.36
N ARG A 337 17.26 -24.90 -19.27
CA ARG A 337 16.87 -25.71 -18.12
C ARG A 337 15.58 -26.46 -18.43
N SER A 338 15.55 -27.77 -18.20
CA SER A 338 14.39 -28.61 -18.51
C SER A 338 13.15 -28.21 -17.69
N GLU A 339 13.34 -27.73 -16.46
CA GLU A 339 12.24 -27.27 -15.60
C GLU A 339 11.58 -25.99 -16.14
N VAL A 340 12.37 -25.10 -16.76
CA VAL A 340 11.84 -23.89 -17.40
C VAL A 340 11.11 -24.26 -18.69
N GLN A 341 11.65 -25.18 -19.48
CA GLN A 341 10.97 -25.71 -20.68
C GLN A 341 9.63 -26.37 -20.34
N GLU A 342 9.57 -27.17 -19.26
CA GLU A 342 8.32 -27.76 -18.76
C GLU A 342 7.31 -26.67 -18.42
N HIS A 343 7.72 -25.61 -17.72
CA HIS A 343 6.82 -24.49 -17.39
C HIS A 343 6.35 -23.76 -18.66
N VAL A 344 7.20 -23.57 -19.67
CA VAL A 344 6.80 -22.99 -20.96
C VAL A 344 5.70 -23.83 -21.61
N MET A 345 5.84 -25.16 -21.61
CA MET A 345 4.84 -26.07 -22.16
C MET A 345 3.51 -25.99 -21.41
N LEU A 346 3.54 -26.06 -20.07
CA LEU A 346 2.35 -25.96 -19.23
C LEU A 346 1.64 -24.61 -19.41
N LEU A 347 2.40 -23.52 -19.47
CA LEU A 347 1.86 -22.18 -19.70
C LEU A 347 1.32 -22.03 -21.13
N LYS A 348 1.95 -22.63 -22.14
CA LYS A 348 1.45 -22.61 -23.53
C LYS A 348 0.10 -23.31 -23.60
N GLU A 349 -0.02 -24.47 -22.97
CA GLU A 349 -1.28 -25.22 -22.91
C GLU A 349 -2.38 -24.39 -22.22
N ALA A 350 -2.09 -23.84 -21.03
CA ALA A 350 -3.03 -23.05 -20.26
C ALA A 350 -3.39 -21.73 -20.97
N LEU A 351 -2.40 -20.93 -21.35
CA LEU A 351 -2.57 -19.51 -21.72
C LEU A 351 -2.57 -19.27 -23.23
N GLY A 352 -2.05 -20.18 -24.04
CA GLY A 352 -2.15 -20.11 -25.51
C GLY A 352 -1.24 -19.10 -26.20
N PHE A 353 -0.34 -18.41 -25.49
CA PHE A 353 0.61 -17.43 -26.07
C PHE A 353 1.38 -18.00 -27.27
N THR A 354 1.73 -17.18 -28.25
CA THR A 354 2.39 -17.62 -29.50
C THR A 354 3.84 -17.16 -29.60
N TYR A 355 4.25 -16.18 -28.79
CA TYR A 355 5.63 -15.69 -28.73
C TYR A 355 6.25 -15.92 -27.35
N VAL A 356 7.53 -16.29 -27.35
CA VAL A 356 8.38 -16.29 -26.15
C VAL A 356 9.42 -15.20 -26.29
N ARG A 357 9.40 -14.25 -25.35
CA ARG A 357 10.42 -13.22 -25.22
C ARG A 357 11.52 -13.66 -24.25
N PHE A 358 12.77 -13.56 -24.69
CA PHE A 358 13.95 -13.89 -23.90
C PHE A 358 15.14 -13.00 -24.29
N TRP A 359 16.07 -12.79 -23.36
CA TRP A 359 17.21 -11.89 -23.53
C TRP A 359 18.55 -12.58 -23.30
N ASN A 360 19.67 -11.86 -23.47
CA ASN A 360 21.03 -12.37 -23.20
C ASN A 360 21.47 -13.57 -24.07
N ILE A 361 21.20 -13.54 -25.37
CA ILE A 361 21.71 -14.56 -26.30
C ILE A 361 23.24 -14.56 -26.43
N PHE A 362 23.90 -13.47 -26.03
CA PHE A 362 25.37 -13.31 -26.03
C PHE A 362 26.01 -13.49 -24.66
N ALA A 363 25.25 -13.93 -23.65
CA ALA A 363 25.85 -14.28 -22.37
C ALA A 363 26.83 -15.45 -22.50
N LYS A 364 27.79 -15.56 -21.59
CA LYS A 364 28.84 -16.59 -21.62
C LYS A 364 28.26 -18.01 -21.67
N GLU A 365 27.14 -18.23 -21.00
CA GLU A 365 26.37 -19.47 -20.99
C GLU A 365 25.84 -19.84 -22.37
N MET A 366 25.75 -18.92 -23.32
CA MET A 366 25.26 -19.21 -24.67
C MET A 366 26.36 -19.62 -25.64
N LEU A 367 27.64 -19.53 -25.22
CA LEU A 367 28.82 -19.93 -25.99
C LEU A 367 29.04 -19.14 -27.30
N ILE A 368 28.39 -17.99 -27.46
CA ILE A 368 28.59 -17.07 -28.59
C ILE A 368 29.65 -16.04 -28.18
N ASP A 369 30.92 -16.35 -28.47
CA ASP A 369 32.04 -15.46 -28.19
C ASP A 369 32.21 -14.41 -29.30
N LEU A 370 32.05 -13.14 -28.96
CA LEU A 370 32.12 -12.00 -29.88
C LEU A 370 33.54 -11.72 -30.41
N ASP A 371 34.57 -12.21 -29.71
CA ASP A 371 35.98 -12.00 -30.06
C ASP A 371 36.48 -12.96 -31.15
N VAL A 372 35.67 -13.95 -31.54
CA VAL A 372 35.97 -14.85 -32.66
C VAL A 372 36.09 -14.06 -33.97
N LEU A 373 37.27 -14.10 -34.59
CA LEU A 373 37.61 -13.29 -35.77
C LEU A 373 37.27 -13.95 -37.11
N ASP A 374 37.29 -15.28 -37.18
CA ASP A 374 37.02 -16.04 -38.41
C ASP A 374 35.51 -16.23 -38.69
N GLY A 375 34.66 -15.74 -37.79
CA GLY A 375 33.21 -15.85 -37.88
C GLY A 375 32.65 -17.23 -37.51
N SER A 376 33.45 -18.14 -36.96
CA SER A 376 32.99 -19.47 -36.52
C SER A 376 32.36 -19.42 -35.12
N TYR A 377 31.18 -18.81 -35.02
CA TYR A 377 30.44 -18.73 -33.76
C TYR A 377 29.76 -20.07 -33.41
N ASN A 378 29.69 -20.39 -32.12
CA ASN A 378 29.02 -21.59 -31.63
C ASN A 378 27.55 -21.31 -31.27
N PHE A 379 26.64 -21.58 -32.21
CA PHE A 379 25.19 -21.38 -32.01
C PHE A 379 24.48 -22.58 -31.36
N THR A 380 25.18 -23.62 -30.93
CA THR A 380 24.57 -24.91 -30.49
C THR A 380 23.52 -24.73 -29.39
N ARG A 381 23.79 -23.89 -28.39
CA ARG A 381 22.83 -23.64 -27.29
C ARG A 381 21.64 -22.80 -27.73
N LEU A 382 21.87 -21.82 -28.60
CA LEU A 382 20.79 -21.04 -29.20
C LEU A 382 19.89 -21.95 -30.06
N ASP A 383 20.47 -22.86 -30.84
CA ASP A 383 19.73 -23.85 -31.62
C ASP A 383 18.85 -24.73 -30.73
N SER A 384 19.37 -25.20 -29.58
CA SER A 384 18.56 -26.01 -28.64
C SER A 384 17.34 -25.26 -28.12
N ILE A 385 17.46 -23.95 -27.87
CA ILE A 385 16.33 -23.11 -27.44
C ILE A 385 15.34 -22.92 -28.57
N LEU A 386 15.82 -22.54 -29.76
CA LEU A 386 14.97 -22.24 -30.91
C LEU A 386 14.25 -23.51 -31.41
N ASP A 387 14.95 -24.64 -31.52
CA ASP A 387 14.34 -25.93 -31.87
C ASP A 387 13.23 -26.31 -30.88
N PHE A 388 13.46 -26.13 -29.57
CA PHE A 388 12.45 -26.35 -28.55
C PHE A 388 11.22 -25.46 -28.76
N LEU A 389 11.40 -24.16 -28.95
CA LEU A 389 10.29 -23.23 -29.16
C LEU A 389 9.47 -23.60 -30.39
N LEU A 390 10.14 -23.83 -31.53
CA LEU A 390 9.48 -24.16 -32.80
C LEU A 390 8.77 -25.51 -32.75
N GLN A 391 9.33 -26.51 -32.05
CA GLN A 391 8.67 -27.80 -31.84
C GLN A 391 7.28 -27.66 -31.21
N TYR A 392 7.08 -26.66 -30.36
CA TYR A 392 5.79 -26.36 -29.71
C TYR A 392 5.00 -25.23 -30.41
N GLY A 393 5.38 -24.86 -31.64
CA GLY A 393 4.72 -23.80 -32.41
C GLY A 393 4.84 -22.41 -31.78
N LEU A 394 5.89 -22.19 -30.98
CA LEU A 394 6.21 -20.91 -30.36
C LEU A 394 7.22 -20.16 -31.22
N LYS A 395 6.98 -18.85 -31.38
CA LYS A 395 7.85 -17.96 -32.13
C LYS A 395 8.79 -17.20 -31.18
N PRO A 396 10.06 -17.03 -31.54
CA PRO A 396 10.99 -16.28 -30.71
C PRO A 396 10.79 -14.77 -30.89
N HIS A 397 10.78 -14.07 -29.76
CA HIS A 397 11.01 -12.64 -29.66
C HIS A 397 12.35 -12.44 -28.96
N ILE A 398 13.41 -12.22 -29.75
CA ILE A 398 14.79 -12.26 -29.29
C ILE A 398 15.23 -10.85 -28.92
N GLU A 399 15.56 -10.60 -27.66
CA GLU A 399 16.20 -9.35 -27.26
C GLU A 399 17.72 -9.45 -27.51
N LEU A 400 18.20 -8.57 -28.39
CA LEU A 400 19.59 -8.31 -28.72
C LEU A 400 20.13 -7.26 -27.75
N GLY A 401 20.45 -7.71 -26.54
CA GLY A 401 21.03 -6.91 -25.48
C GLY A 401 21.83 -7.76 -24.50
N MET A 402 22.78 -7.14 -23.82
CA MET A 402 23.48 -7.72 -22.66
C MET A 402 22.87 -7.08 -21.40
N LYS A 403 21.63 -7.45 -21.11
CA LYS A 403 20.85 -6.90 -20.00
C LYS A 403 21.34 -7.51 -18.68
N PRO A 404 21.69 -6.71 -17.66
CA PRO A 404 22.13 -7.26 -16.37
C PRO A 404 20.97 -8.05 -15.72
N VAL A 405 21.28 -9.23 -15.20
CA VAL A 405 20.32 -9.99 -14.40
C VAL A 405 20.20 -9.34 -13.03
N ARG A 406 19.03 -8.77 -12.74
CA ARG A 406 18.75 -8.04 -11.50
C ARG A 406 17.62 -8.68 -10.74
N PHE A 407 17.85 -8.99 -9.46
CA PHE A 407 16.78 -9.39 -8.54
C PHE A 407 16.57 -8.33 -7.45
N MET A 408 15.32 -7.88 -7.31
CA MET A 408 14.90 -6.86 -6.36
C MET A 408 14.18 -7.49 -5.17
N ARG A 409 14.57 -7.11 -3.95
CA ARG A 409 13.76 -7.37 -2.74
C ARG A 409 12.62 -6.37 -2.66
N ASN A 410 12.94 -5.11 -2.93
CA ASN A 410 12.02 -4.00 -2.99
C ASN A 410 12.57 -2.93 -3.94
N VAL A 411 11.79 -1.89 -4.23
CA VAL A 411 12.14 -0.79 -5.15
C VAL A 411 13.50 -0.11 -4.86
N GLN A 412 14.01 -0.20 -3.62
CA GLN A 412 15.26 0.42 -3.16
C GLN A 412 16.43 -0.58 -3.03
N THR A 413 16.16 -1.88 -2.91
CA THR A 413 17.17 -2.89 -2.57
C THR A 413 17.27 -3.98 -3.64
N LEU A 414 18.42 -4.02 -4.30
CA LEU A 414 18.88 -5.14 -5.14
C LEU A 414 19.63 -6.15 -4.28
N PHE A 415 19.53 -7.44 -4.62
CA PHE A 415 20.33 -8.48 -3.96
C PHE A 415 21.13 -9.37 -4.93
N GLN A 416 20.93 -9.18 -6.23
CA GLN A 416 21.81 -9.70 -7.28
C GLN A 416 21.85 -8.70 -8.42
N GLU A 417 23.06 -8.44 -8.91
CA GLU A 417 23.32 -7.74 -10.16
C GLU A 417 24.53 -8.42 -10.80
N GLU A 418 24.35 -8.99 -12.00
CA GLU A 418 25.47 -9.43 -12.84
C GLU A 418 26.12 -8.22 -13.51
N GLU A 419 27.45 -8.26 -13.70
CA GLU A 419 28.20 -7.15 -14.29
C GLU A 419 27.74 -6.83 -15.72
N ASP A 420 27.57 -5.53 -15.96
CA ASP A 420 27.29 -4.98 -17.29
C ASP A 420 28.52 -5.13 -18.18
N THR A 421 28.32 -5.73 -19.35
CA THR A 421 29.36 -5.99 -20.35
C THR A 421 29.38 -4.94 -21.46
N GLY A 422 28.45 -3.98 -21.43
CA GLY A 422 28.34 -2.91 -22.43
C GLY A 422 27.90 -3.41 -23.81
N TYR A 423 27.90 -2.52 -24.79
CA TYR A 423 27.75 -2.94 -26.19
C TYR A 423 29.09 -3.41 -26.74
N ALA A 424 29.03 -4.43 -27.58
CA ALA A 424 30.19 -4.84 -28.38
C ALA A 424 30.61 -3.72 -29.34
N GLU A 425 31.90 -3.67 -29.66
CA GLU A 425 32.43 -2.81 -30.71
C GLU A 425 31.65 -3.02 -32.02
N PRO A 426 31.37 -1.94 -32.80
CA PRO A 426 30.52 -2.05 -33.98
C PRO A 426 30.95 -3.12 -34.98
N GLU A 427 32.27 -3.32 -35.21
CA GLU A 427 32.73 -4.38 -36.12
C GLU A 427 32.44 -5.79 -35.57
N LYS A 428 32.61 -6.00 -34.25
CA LYS A 428 32.31 -7.29 -33.60
C LYS A 428 30.81 -7.58 -33.68
N TRP A 429 29.99 -6.55 -33.44
CA TRP A 429 28.53 -6.62 -33.51
C TRP A 429 28.02 -6.98 -34.90
N GLU A 430 28.49 -6.29 -35.94
CA GLU A 430 28.10 -6.58 -37.32
C GLU A 430 28.53 -7.98 -37.76
N ARG A 431 29.76 -8.40 -37.39
CA ARG A 431 30.28 -9.73 -37.71
C ARG A 431 29.42 -10.83 -37.10
N VAL A 432 29.08 -10.74 -35.81
CA VAL A 432 28.23 -11.75 -35.16
C VAL A 432 26.82 -11.73 -35.74
N LEU A 433 26.23 -10.57 -36.03
CA LEU A 433 24.88 -10.50 -36.59
C LEU A 433 24.81 -11.08 -38.00
N HIS A 434 25.81 -10.83 -38.85
CA HIS A 434 25.89 -11.46 -40.17
C HIS A 434 26.00 -12.99 -40.08
N ALA A 435 26.81 -13.50 -39.14
CA ALA A 435 26.93 -14.93 -38.92
C ALA A 435 25.63 -15.53 -38.36
N LEU A 436 25.03 -14.89 -37.36
CA LEU A 436 23.76 -15.29 -36.75
C LEU A 436 22.64 -15.35 -37.80
N MET A 437 22.43 -14.27 -38.56
CA MET A 437 21.36 -14.23 -39.56
C MET A 437 21.56 -15.27 -40.67
N ARG A 438 22.80 -15.48 -41.12
CA ARG A 438 23.12 -16.54 -42.09
C ARG A 438 22.82 -17.92 -41.54
N HIS A 439 23.19 -18.17 -40.28
CA HIS A 439 22.92 -19.42 -39.58
C HIS A 439 21.41 -19.66 -39.44
N LEU A 440 20.66 -18.67 -38.97
CA LEU A 440 19.20 -18.75 -38.79
C LEU A 440 18.48 -19.00 -40.13
N VAL A 441 18.85 -18.28 -41.19
CA VAL A 441 18.29 -18.50 -42.54
C VAL A 441 18.62 -19.89 -43.05
N HIS A 442 19.85 -20.38 -42.83
CA HIS A 442 20.27 -21.70 -43.29
C HIS A 442 19.53 -22.83 -42.56
N ARG A 443 19.36 -22.70 -41.24
CA ARG A 443 18.76 -23.74 -40.38
C ARG A 443 17.23 -23.77 -40.45
N TYR A 444 16.57 -22.61 -40.36
CA TYR A 444 15.11 -22.51 -40.21
C TYR A 444 14.39 -22.01 -41.48
N GLY A 445 15.12 -21.37 -42.39
CA GLY A 445 14.54 -20.82 -43.63
C GLY A 445 13.90 -19.45 -43.44
N ARG A 446 13.90 -18.65 -44.51
CA ARG A 446 13.40 -17.26 -44.47
C ARG A 446 11.93 -17.15 -44.10
N SER A 447 11.09 -18.07 -44.58
CA SER A 447 9.65 -18.06 -44.32
C SER A 447 9.31 -18.20 -42.83
N GLU A 448 10.15 -18.89 -42.06
CA GLU A 448 9.99 -19.03 -40.61
C GLU A 448 10.36 -17.71 -39.92
N LEU A 449 11.53 -17.16 -40.28
CA LEU A 449 12.07 -15.89 -39.77
C LEU A 449 11.16 -14.68 -40.04
N ASP A 450 10.40 -14.68 -41.14
CA ASP A 450 9.45 -13.61 -41.48
C ASP A 450 8.41 -13.35 -40.37
N SER A 451 8.22 -14.30 -39.46
CA SER A 451 7.29 -14.18 -38.34
C SER A 451 7.94 -13.89 -36.99
N TRP A 452 9.28 -13.84 -36.92
CA TRP A 452 10.04 -13.64 -35.69
C TRP A 452 10.21 -12.16 -35.38
N ARG A 453 10.68 -11.88 -34.15
CA ARG A 453 10.97 -10.52 -33.69
C ARG A 453 12.37 -10.42 -33.10
N MET A 454 13.03 -9.32 -33.36
CA MET A 454 14.30 -8.93 -32.75
C MET A 454 14.17 -7.56 -32.10
N GLU A 455 14.51 -7.46 -30.82
CA GLU A 455 14.44 -6.22 -30.03
C GLU A 455 15.85 -5.77 -29.67
N VAL A 456 16.26 -4.56 -30.04
CA VAL A 456 17.55 -3.97 -29.64
C VAL A 456 17.32 -3.14 -28.39
N TRP A 457 17.83 -3.61 -27.25
CA TRP A 457 17.64 -2.95 -25.96
C TRP A 457 18.57 -1.74 -25.79
N PHE A 458 18.10 -0.66 -25.16
CA PHE A 458 18.89 0.51 -24.78
C PHE A 458 19.31 0.44 -23.30
N HIS A 459 20.61 0.48 -23.03
CA HIS A 459 21.13 0.36 -21.68
C HIS A 459 20.89 1.63 -20.83
N GLU A 460 20.06 1.50 -19.79
CA GLU A 460 19.59 2.65 -19.00
C GLU A 460 20.71 3.42 -18.26
N SER A 461 21.78 2.76 -17.82
CA SER A 461 22.90 3.49 -17.18
C SER A 461 23.60 4.47 -18.14
N ARG A 462 23.40 4.28 -19.46
CA ARG A 462 24.05 5.08 -20.50
C ARG A 462 23.30 6.36 -20.83
N TRP A 463 22.10 6.55 -20.28
CA TRP A 463 21.32 7.77 -20.49
C TRP A 463 22.11 9.06 -20.18
N GLU A 464 22.99 9.02 -19.17
CA GLU A 464 23.86 10.14 -18.77
C GLU A 464 25.17 10.25 -19.58
N GLN A 465 25.52 9.23 -20.37
CA GLN A 465 26.75 9.22 -21.14
C GLN A 465 26.58 10.08 -22.40
N GLU A 466 27.58 10.91 -22.67
CA GLU A 466 27.64 11.72 -23.89
C GLU A 466 27.56 10.79 -25.12
N ASN A 467 26.77 11.18 -26.12
CA ASN A 467 26.53 10.44 -27.38
C ASN A 467 25.89 9.05 -27.30
N ALA A 468 25.62 8.48 -26.13
CA ALA A 468 25.06 7.12 -26.02
C ALA A 468 23.75 6.91 -26.80
N VAL A 469 22.88 7.92 -26.84
CA VAL A 469 21.64 7.89 -27.61
C VAL A 469 21.90 7.83 -29.13
N ASN A 470 22.89 8.58 -29.63
CA ASN A 470 23.27 8.54 -31.04
C ASN A 470 23.95 7.21 -31.40
N GLU A 471 24.80 6.68 -30.53
CA GLU A 471 25.39 5.34 -30.70
C GLU A 471 24.32 4.26 -30.77
N TYR A 472 23.27 4.38 -29.96
CA TYR A 472 22.12 3.47 -30.04
C TYR A 472 21.41 3.56 -31.39
N TYR A 473 21.13 4.77 -31.90
CA TYR A 473 20.52 4.93 -33.22
C TYR A 473 21.38 4.32 -34.33
N GLU A 474 22.70 4.49 -34.25
CA GLU A 474 23.63 3.91 -35.21
C GLU A 474 23.65 2.38 -35.12
N LEU A 475 23.75 1.83 -33.91
CA LEU A 475 23.71 0.40 -33.65
C LEU A 475 22.39 -0.23 -34.12
N PHE A 476 21.27 0.42 -33.81
CA PHE A 476 19.94 0.02 -34.28
C PHE A 476 19.88 0.04 -35.80
N GLY A 477 20.36 1.12 -36.44
CA GLY A 477 20.38 1.26 -37.88
C GLY A 477 21.22 0.18 -38.57
N ARG A 478 22.40 -0.14 -38.04
CA ARG A 478 23.26 -1.25 -38.52
C ARG A 478 22.55 -2.59 -38.35
N THR A 479 21.99 -2.86 -37.17
CA THR A 479 21.26 -4.09 -36.84
C THR A 479 20.07 -4.29 -37.79
N SER A 480 19.22 -3.28 -37.93
CA SER A 480 18.04 -3.31 -38.79
C SER A 480 18.42 -3.58 -40.24
N ARG A 481 19.39 -2.86 -40.81
CA ARG A 481 19.85 -3.09 -42.19
C ARG A 481 20.38 -4.52 -42.40
N ILE A 482 21.15 -5.05 -41.45
CA ILE A 482 21.67 -6.42 -41.51
C ILE A 482 20.51 -7.42 -41.47
N VAL A 483 19.61 -7.32 -40.49
CA VAL A 483 18.48 -8.25 -40.36
C VAL A 483 17.60 -8.21 -41.62
N LYS A 484 17.24 -7.01 -42.08
CA LYS A 484 16.39 -6.79 -43.27
C LYS A 484 17.04 -7.27 -44.56
N HIS A 485 18.37 -7.34 -44.65
CA HIS A 485 19.07 -7.95 -45.78
C HIS A 485 18.79 -9.47 -45.88
N TYR A 486 18.62 -10.16 -44.74
CA TYR A 486 18.38 -11.61 -44.71
C TYR A 486 16.88 -11.97 -44.67
N SER A 487 16.05 -11.21 -43.97
CA SER A 487 14.58 -11.30 -43.98
C SER A 487 13.98 -9.90 -43.80
N ASP A 488 13.30 -9.41 -44.84
CA ASP A 488 12.68 -8.10 -44.88
C ASP A 488 11.43 -8.00 -43.98
N LYS A 489 10.78 -9.14 -43.72
CA LYS A 489 9.57 -9.23 -42.87
C LYS A 489 9.84 -9.47 -41.39
N LEU A 490 11.01 -9.99 -41.01
CA LEU A 490 11.38 -10.14 -39.59
C LEU A 490 11.29 -8.77 -38.91
N GLU A 491 10.50 -8.66 -37.84
CA GLU A 491 10.30 -7.37 -37.17
C GLU A 491 11.52 -7.00 -36.32
N VAL A 492 12.07 -5.79 -36.49
CA VAL A 492 13.17 -5.24 -35.69
C VAL A 492 12.68 -4.01 -34.95
N GLY A 493 12.78 -4.01 -33.62
CA GLY A 493 12.28 -2.93 -32.78
C GLY A 493 13.14 -2.64 -31.56
N GLY A 494 12.68 -1.74 -30.70
CA GLY A 494 13.42 -1.29 -29.52
C GLY A 494 12.70 -0.12 -28.84
N CYS A 495 13.12 0.37 -27.68
CA CYS A 495 14.39 0.11 -27.01
C CYS A 495 14.26 -0.50 -25.61
N GLY A 496 13.06 -0.91 -25.20
CA GLY A 496 12.75 -1.24 -23.81
C GLY A 496 12.60 0.04 -22.96
N LEU A 497 11.97 1.06 -23.53
CA LEU A 497 11.88 2.40 -22.95
C LEU A 497 11.13 2.37 -21.60
N ARG A 498 11.76 2.88 -20.55
CA ARG A 498 11.17 2.92 -19.21
C ARG A 498 10.35 4.17 -18.95
N LEU A 499 9.09 3.97 -18.59
CA LEU A 499 8.15 5.07 -18.36
C LEU A 499 8.29 5.77 -17.00
N ASP A 500 9.08 5.20 -16.09
CA ASP A 500 9.44 5.84 -14.81
C ASP A 500 10.74 6.66 -14.90
N PHE A 501 11.36 6.75 -16.08
CA PHE A 501 12.59 7.52 -16.30
C PHE A 501 12.34 9.01 -16.64
N ARG A 502 13.39 9.83 -16.69
CA ARG A 502 13.31 11.29 -16.92
C ARG A 502 12.54 11.62 -18.21
N GLU A 503 11.46 12.37 -18.06
CA GLU A 503 10.54 12.70 -19.15
C GLU A 503 11.22 13.45 -20.30
N SER A 504 11.98 14.51 -20.00
CA SER A 504 12.66 15.32 -21.02
C SER A 504 13.61 14.52 -21.90
N TRP A 505 14.21 13.46 -21.34
CA TRP A 505 15.13 12.60 -22.08
C TRP A 505 14.38 11.61 -22.96
N ARG A 506 13.24 11.08 -22.50
CA ARG A 506 12.36 10.29 -23.36
C ARG A 506 11.85 11.08 -24.55
N ILE A 507 11.40 12.33 -24.33
CA ILE A 507 10.94 13.22 -25.41
C ILE A 507 12.07 13.41 -26.44
N ALA A 508 13.26 13.83 -25.99
CA ALA A 508 14.40 14.04 -26.88
C ALA A 508 14.82 12.74 -27.61
N PHE A 509 14.71 11.59 -26.95
CA PHE A 509 14.99 10.29 -27.55
C PHE A 509 13.98 9.95 -28.66
N LEU A 510 12.68 10.08 -28.40
CA LEU A 510 11.66 9.77 -29.41
C LEU A 510 11.71 10.76 -30.59
N GLU A 511 11.93 12.05 -30.33
CA GLU A 511 12.11 13.06 -31.38
C GLU A 511 13.36 12.79 -32.21
N GLY A 512 14.49 12.50 -31.55
CA GLY A 512 15.77 12.19 -32.19
C GLY A 512 15.69 10.93 -33.05
N TRP A 513 15.06 9.85 -32.57
CA TRP A 513 14.82 8.65 -33.35
C TRP A 513 13.82 8.91 -34.49
N GLY A 514 12.79 9.73 -34.21
CA GLY A 514 11.85 10.28 -35.19
C GLY A 514 12.49 11.09 -36.32
N ALA A 515 13.74 11.53 -36.18
CA ALA A 515 14.52 12.18 -37.23
C ALA A 515 15.50 11.25 -38.00
N GLN A 516 15.77 10.03 -37.52
CA GLN A 516 16.70 9.11 -38.19
C GLN A 516 16.14 8.50 -39.48
N ASP A 517 16.98 8.13 -40.44
CA ASP A 517 16.52 7.47 -41.67
C ASP A 517 15.94 6.07 -41.43
N VAL A 518 16.49 5.34 -40.44
CA VAL A 518 16.05 3.98 -40.11
C VAL A 518 15.07 4.04 -38.94
N LYS A 519 13.81 3.68 -39.21
CA LYS A 519 12.76 3.54 -38.20
C LYS A 519 12.63 2.10 -37.73
N PRO A 520 12.19 1.87 -36.48
CA PRO A 520 11.85 0.53 -36.01
C PRO A 520 10.49 0.06 -36.54
N ASP A 521 10.33 -1.26 -36.69
CA ASP A 521 9.02 -1.87 -36.98
C ASP A 521 8.08 -1.81 -35.78
N PHE A 522 8.65 -1.79 -34.56
CA PHE A 522 7.92 -1.59 -33.31
C PHE A 522 8.77 -0.83 -32.27
N LEU A 523 8.11 0.00 -31.47
CA LEU A 523 8.66 0.55 -30.24
C LEU A 523 8.36 -0.39 -29.08
N SER A 524 9.35 -0.62 -28.23
CA SER A 524 9.20 -1.45 -27.04
C SER A 524 9.31 -0.63 -25.76
N ILE A 525 8.39 -0.89 -24.83
CA ILE A 525 8.26 -0.19 -23.54
C ILE A 525 8.30 -1.19 -22.38
N CYS A 526 8.94 -0.77 -21.29
CA CYS A 526 8.96 -1.45 -20.00
C CYS A 526 8.17 -0.64 -18.95
N TYR A 527 7.24 -1.30 -18.25
CA TYR A 527 6.38 -0.69 -17.24
C TYR A 527 6.38 -1.46 -15.92
N PHE A 528 6.72 -0.76 -14.84
CA PHE A 528 6.43 -1.17 -13.46
C PHE A 528 5.84 0.03 -12.71
N SER A 529 5.04 -0.21 -11.66
CA SER A 529 4.36 0.84 -10.90
C SER A 529 5.29 1.55 -9.92
N TYR A 530 6.40 2.08 -10.44
CA TYR A 530 7.41 2.82 -9.69
C TYR A 530 7.51 4.27 -10.17
N GLU A 531 7.87 5.15 -9.25
CA GLU A 531 8.22 6.55 -9.50
C GLU A 531 9.67 6.75 -9.10
N ARG A 532 10.45 7.39 -9.98
CA ARG A 532 11.85 7.71 -9.74
C ARG A 532 12.07 9.19 -9.94
N GLY A 533 12.94 9.76 -9.12
CA GLY A 533 13.28 11.17 -9.15
C GLY A 533 14.68 11.40 -8.60
N GLU A 534 15.19 12.61 -8.83
CA GLU A 534 16.48 13.04 -8.33
C GLU A 534 16.37 14.46 -7.79
N ILE A 535 16.92 14.70 -6.61
CA ILE A 535 17.03 16.04 -6.00
C ILE A 535 18.47 16.20 -5.54
N GLU A 536 19.16 17.23 -6.01
CA GLU A 536 20.55 17.53 -5.61
C GLU A 536 21.53 16.34 -5.67
N LYS A 537 21.35 15.43 -6.65
CA LYS A 537 22.07 14.15 -6.88
C LYS A 537 21.61 12.96 -6.04
N ASP A 538 20.73 13.15 -5.06
CA ASP A 538 20.10 12.03 -4.36
C ASP A 538 19.01 11.42 -5.23
N ARG A 539 19.12 10.11 -5.49
CA ARG A 539 18.16 9.35 -6.29
C ARG A 539 17.12 8.71 -5.38
N TYR A 540 15.85 8.97 -5.69
CA TYR A 540 14.71 8.42 -4.97
C TYR A 540 13.95 7.46 -5.87
N ALA A 541 13.46 6.38 -5.29
CA ALA A 541 12.52 5.48 -5.93
C ALA A 541 11.44 5.07 -4.93
N LYS A 542 10.19 5.11 -5.36
CA LYS A 542 9.03 4.69 -4.58
C LYS A 542 8.02 3.98 -5.48
N ARG A 543 7.04 3.32 -4.87
CA ARG A 543 5.88 2.77 -5.58
C ARG A 543 4.90 3.90 -5.89
N SER A 544 4.23 3.81 -7.04
CA SER A 544 3.22 4.78 -7.44
C SER A 544 1.93 4.55 -6.65
N THR A 545 1.40 5.61 -6.06
CA THR A 545 0.11 5.60 -5.33
C THR A 545 -1.09 5.76 -6.26
N ASP A 546 -0.85 5.98 -7.56
CA ASP A 546 -1.89 6.09 -8.57
C ASP A 546 -2.34 4.70 -9.05
N ASN A 547 -3.58 4.31 -8.73
CA ASN A 547 -4.15 3.03 -9.15
C ASN A 547 -4.37 2.94 -10.69
N GLU A 548 -4.39 4.06 -11.40
CA GLU A 548 -4.50 4.17 -12.86
C GLU A 548 -3.16 4.52 -13.53
N CYS A 549 -2.05 4.39 -12.80
CA CYS A 549 -0.71 4.77 -13.27
C CYS A 549 -0.34 4.16 -14.64
N MET A 550 -0.70 2.90 -14.90
CA MET A 550 -0.40 2.25 -16.18
C MET A 550 -1.14 2.94 -17.34
N LYS A 551 -2.44 3.17 -17.17
CA LYS A 551 -3.28 3.87 -18.15
C LYS A 551 -2.73 5.27 -18.41
N HIS A 552 -2.49 6.05 -17.36
CA HIS A 552 -1.95 7.40 -17.50
C HIS A 552 -0.62 7.42 -18.22
N ARG A 553 0.33 6.55 -17.86
CA ARG A 553 1.66 6.54 -18.49
C ARG A 553 1.66 6.02 -19.91
N ILE A 554 0.89 4.97 -20.22
CA ILE A 554 0.83 4.42 -21.58
C ILE A 554 0.16 5.41 -22.53
N LEU A 555 -0.97 6.01 -22.13
CA LEU A 555 -1.64 7.03 -22.94
C LEU A 555 -0.78 8.29 -23.11
N TYR A 556 -0.07 8.70 -22.05
CA TYR A 556 0.87 9.81 -22.14
C TYR A 556 1.99 9.54 -23.14
N GLU A 557 2.66 8.39 -23.03
CA GLU A 557 3.76 8.03 -23.92
C GLU A 557 3.29 7.86 -25.37
N LYS A 558 2.09 7.29 -25.58
CA LYS A 558 1.48 7.22 -26.92
C LYS A 558 1.26 8.62 -27.52
N GLY A 559 0.76 9.56 -26.72
CA GLY A 559 0.63 10.96 -27.13
C GLY A 559 1.97 11.65 -27.42
N LEU A 560 3.07 11.25 -26.76
CA LEU A 560 4.42 11.69 -27.15
C LEU A 560 4.77 11.13 -28.53
N ILE A 561 4.65 9.81 -28.73
CA ILE A 561 4.99 9.11 -29.97
C ILE A 561 4.24 9.69 -31.17
N GLU A 562 2.95 9.99 -31.01
CA GLU A 562 2.09 10.57 -32.07
C GLU A 562 2.57 11.93 -32.60
N ARG A 563 3.34 12.68 -31.79
CA ARG A 563 3.90 13.99 -32.16
C ARG A 563 5.29 13.90 -32.80
N THR A 564 5.84 12.70 -32.93
CA THR A 564 7.16 12.46 -33.53
C THR A 564 7.05 11.81 -34.91
N GLY A 565 8.19 11.61 -35.58
CA GLY A 565 8.28 10.81 -36.82
C GLY A 565 8.05 9.30 -36.64
N LEU A 566 7.47 8.86 -35.52
CA LEU A 566 7.25 7.44 -35.15
C LEU A 566 5.76 7.08 -35.01
N ARG A 567 4.83 7.97 -35.39
CA ARG A 567 3.37 7.78 -35.21
C ARG A 567 2.83 6.45 -35.76
N GLU A 568 3.34 5.97 -36.90
CA GLU A 568 2.87 4.74 -37.54
C GLU A 568 3.57 3.48 -37.00
N VAL A 569 4.52 3.63 -36.07
CA VAL A 569 5.27 2.52 -35.50
C VAL A 569 4.41 1.80 -34.45
N LYS A 570 4.37 0.47 -34.51
CA LYS A 570 3.63 -0.35 -33.53
C LYS A 570 4.19 -0.13 -32.14
N LEU A 571 3.33 -0.11 -31.13
CA LEU A 571 3.76 -0.08 -29.74
C LEU A 571 3.61 -1.46 -29.08
N TYR A 572 4.71 -2.03 -28.60
CA TYR A 572 4.74 -3.25 -27.80
C TYR A 572 5.13 -2.93 -26.36
N ILE A 573 4.34 -3.40 -25.40
CA ILE A 573 4.72 -3.41 -23.98
C ILE A 573 5.47 -4.71 -23.74
N THR A 574 6.79 -4.69 -23.87
CA THR A 574 7.62 -5.90 -23.84
C THR A 574 7.91 -6.40 -22.44
N GLU A 575 7.71 -5.55 -21.44
CA GLU A 575 7.75 -5.92 -20.02
C GLU A 575 6.70 -5.13 -19.26
N TRP A 576 5.81 -5.81 -18.54
CA TRP A 576 4.98 -5.15 -17.54
C TRP A 576 4.63 -6.03 -16.35
N ASN A 577 4.58 -5.40 -15.18
CA ASN A 577 4.05 -5.95 -13.94
C ASN A 577 3.75 -4.80 -12.94
N LEU A 578 2.99 -5.02 -11.87
CA LEU A 578 2.87 -4.04 -10.77
C LEU A 578 4.24 -3.71 -10.16
N THR A 579 5.06 -4.74 -9.94
CA THR A 579 6.32 -4.67 -9.21
C THR A 579 7.36 -5.56 -9.86
N ALA A 580 8.62 -5.15 -9.81
CA ALA A 580 9.77 -5.96 -10.20
C ALA A 580 10.34 -6.76 -9.01
N SER A 581 9.84 -6.54 -7.79
CA SER A 581 10.22 -7.33 -6.62
C SER A 581 9.76 -8.77 -6.77
N ALA A 582 10.72 -9.68 -6.62
CA ALA A 582 10.47 -11.13 -6.57
C ALA A 582 10.31 -11.65 -5.13
N ARG A 583 10.12 -10.76 -4.14
CA ARG A 583 9.93 -11.11 -2.72
C ARG A 583 8.67 -10.48 -2.13
N SER A 584 7.71 -10.12 -2.98
CA SER A 584 6.47 -9.48 -2.54
C SER A 584 5.30 -10.45 -2.63
N PHE A 585 4.75 -10.85 -1.47
CA PHE A 585 3.62 -11.79 -1.43
C PHE A 585 2.38 -11.26 -2.16
N ILE A 586 2.27 -9.96 -2.42
CA ILE A 586 1.21 -9.39 -3.28
C ILE A 586 1.16 -10.07 -4.66
N ASN A 587 2.29 -10.57 -5.18
CA ASN A 587 2.38 -11.28 -6.45
C ASN A 587 1.63 -12.62 -6.47
N ASP A 588 1.40 -13.22 -5.30
CA ASP A 588 0.79 -14.54 -5.15
C ASP A 588 -0.73 -14.45 -4.81
N THR A 589 -1.27 -13.23 -4.67
CA THR A 589 -2.65 -12.97 -4.23
C THR A 589 -3.67 -12.88 -5.37
N CYS A 590 -4.96 -12.99 -5.03
CA CYS A 590 -6.08 -12.73 -5.96
C CYS A 590 -6.07 -11.29 -6.52
N PHE A 591 -5.61 -10.31 -5.73
CA PHE A 591 -5.43 -8.94 -6.20
C PHE A 591 -4.58 -8.89 -7.46
N LYS A 592 -3.55 -9.73 -7.58
CA LYS A 592 -2.68 -9.75 -8.75
C LYS A 592 -3.40 -10.19 -10.02
N GLY A 593 -4.29 -11.18 -9.91
CA GLY A 593 -5.17 -11.58 -11.01
C GLY A 593 -6.11 -10.45 -11.42
N ALA A 594 -6.75 -9.80 -10.44
CA ALA A 594 -7.64 -8.67 -10.70
C ALA A 594 -6.91 -7.47 -11.31
N TYR A 595 -5.69 -7.17 -10.84
CA TYR A 595 -4.80 -6.15 -11.40
C TYR A 595 -4.49 -6.40 -12.87
N VAL A 596 -4.21 -7.64 -13.27
CA VAL A 596 -3.95 -7.98 -14.68
C VAL A 596 -5.15 -7.66 -15.57
N ILE A 597 -6.35 -8.14 -15.21
CA ILE A 597 -7.56 -7.88 -16.00
C ILE A 597 -7.86 -6.38 -16.01
N LYS A 598 -7.81 -5.71 -14.86
CA LYS A 598 -8.04 -4.27 -14.74
C LYS A 598 -7.18 -3.46 -15.70
N ASN A 599 -5.87 -3.71 -15.72
CA ASN A 599 -4.97 -2.93 -16.56
C ASN A 599 -5.10 -3.28 -18.05
N ILE A 600 -5.34 -4.54 -18.40
CA ILE A 600 -5.64 -4.93 -19.79
C ILE A 600 -6.90 -4.22 -20.31
N LEU A 601 -7.91 -4.11 -19.46
CA LEU A 601 -9.17 -3.43 -19.77
C LEU A 601 -8.93 -1.92 -19.93
N ASP A 602 -8.19 -1.30 -19.01
CA ASP A 602 -7.91 0.14 -19.04
C ASP A 602 -7.22 0.61 -20.32
N ILE A 603 -6.25 -0.17 -20.80
CA ILE A 603 -5.47 0.15 -22.01
C ILE A 603 -5.84 -0.74 -23.20
N TYR A 604 -7.08 -1.25 -23.23
CA TYR A 604 -7.58 -2.10 -24.28
C TYR A 604 -7.39 -1.47 -25.67
N GLY A 605 -6.62 -2.12 -26.53
CA GLY A 605 -6.34 -1.67 -27.90
C GLY A 605 -5.30 -0.55 -28.02
N GLU A 606 -4.69 -0.11 -26.91
CA GLU A 606 -3.71 0.99 -26.94
C GLU A 606 -2.30 0.53 -27.35
N ALA A 607 -1.99 -0.75 -27.14
CA ALA A 607 -0.75 -1.40 -27.55
C ALA A 607 -1.02 -2.60 -28.48
N ALA A 608 -0.11 -2.87 -29.40
CA ALA A 608 -0.24 -3.98 -30.35
C ALA A 608 0.16 -5.34 -29.74
N ASP A 609 0.90 -5.35 -28.63
CA ASP A 609 1.25 -6.55 -27.84
C ASP A 609 1.59 -6.17 -26.41
N MET A 610 1.34 -7.08 -25.47
CA MET A 610 1.64 -6.92 -24.05
C MET A 610 2.22 -8.20 -23.46
N ALA A 611 3.52 -8.18 -23.16
CA ALA A 611 4.26 -9.30 -22.60
C ALA A 611 4.42 -9.16 -21.07
N PHE A 612 3.69 -9.97 -20.32
CA PHE A 612 3.76 -9.96 -18.86
C PHE A 612 5.13 -10.43 -18.37
N PHE A 613 5.65 -9.79 -17.33
CA PHE A 613 6.94 -10.11 -16.71
C PHE A 613 6.68 -10.73 -15.33
N LEU A 614 6.68 -12.05 -15.10
CA LEU A 614 7.30 -13.13 -15.88
C LEU A 614 6.42 -14.38 -15.97
N GLY A 615 6.81 -15.33 -16.83
CA GLY A 615 6.12 -16.61 -16.97
C GLY A 615 6.25 -17.53 -15.75
N SER A 616 7.42 -17.62 -15.13
CA SER A 616 7.73 -18.66 -14.14
C SER A 616 8.61 -18.13 -13.02
N ASP A 617 8.32 -18.49 -11.77
CA ASP A 617 9.18 -18.17 -10.62
C ASP A 617 10.56 -18.86 -10.69
N ARG A 618 10.73 -19.90 -11.52
CA ARG A 618 12.01 -20.61 -11.72
C ARG A 618 13.13 -19.70 -12.22
N VAL A 619 12.77 -18.58 -12.85
CA VAL A 619 13.74 -17.61 -13.38
C VAL A 619 14.19 -16.60 -12.32
N SER A 620 13.56 -16.59 -11.14
CA SER A 620 13.87 -15.72 -10.00
C SER A 620 14.25 -16.49 -8.72
N GLU A 621 14.69 -17.75 -8.88
CA GLU A 621 15.16 -18.59 -7.80
C GLU A 621 16.48 -18.07 -7.21
N TYR A 622 16.58 -18.08 -5.88
CA TYR A 622 17.77 -17.69 -5.13
C TYR A 622 17.84 -18.45 -3.79
N TYR A 623 18.89 -18.22 -2.99
CA TYR A 623 19.10 -18.93 -1.72
C TYR A 623 17.93 -18.84 -0.73
N ASP A 624 17.08 -17.80 -0.83
CA ASP A 624 15.94 -17.55 0.05
C ASP A 624 14.57 -17.93 -0.55
N SER A 625 14.51 -18.50 -1.77
CA SER A 625 13.25 -18.89 -2.45
C SER A 625 12.88 -20.37 -2.29
N ASN A 626 13.20 -20.98 -1.16
CA ASN A 626 13.00 -22.42 -0.93
C ASN A 626 11.54 -22.83 -0.65
N ARG A 627 10.61 -21.89 -0.49
CA ARG A 627 9.18 -22.13 -0.24
C ARG A 627 8.36 -22.31 -1.52
N LEU A 628 7.17 -22.92 -1.43
CA LEU A 628 6.22 -23.06 -2.55
C LEU A 628 5.91 -21.71 -3.21
N LEU A 629 5.48 -20.75 -2.39
CA LEU A 629 5.26 -19.35 -2.75
C LEU A 629 6.21 -18.49 -1.94
N HIS A 630 6.79 -17.48 -2.58
CA HIS A 630 7.82 -16.62 -1.97
C HIS A 630 7.73 -15.18 -2.49
N GLY A 631 6.60 -14.78 -3.07
CA GLY A 631 6.42 -13.46 -3.66
C GLY A 631 7.09 -13.28 -5.03
N GLY A 632 7.34 -14.37 -5.76
CA GLY A 632 7.95 -14.35 -7.09
C GLY A 632 7.02 -13.71 -8.14
N THR A 633 7.59 -13.09 -9.17
CA THR A 633 6.85 -12.34 -10.20
C THR A 633 6.20 -13.23 -11.27
N GLY A 634 6.43 -14.55 -11.22
CA GLY A 634 5.92 -15.51 -12.19
C GLY A 634 4.40 -15.65 -12.14
N VAL A 635 3.76 -15.83 -13.29
CA VAL A 635 2.34 -16.27 -13.36
C VAL A 635 2.16 -17.70 -12.85
N MET A 636 3.24 -18.48 -12.78
CA MET A 636 3.32 -19.83 -12.26
C MET A 636 4.41 -19.93 -11.19
N SER A 637 4.11 -20.64 -10.10
CA SER A 637 5.07 -20.92 -9.03
C SER A 637 6.21 -21.82 -9.52
N LYS A 638 7.28 -21.94 -8.74
CA LYS A 638 8.39 -22.84 -9.07
C LYS A 638 7.96 -24.32 -9.16
N ASP A 639 6.90 -24.71 -8.47
CA ASP A 639 6.38 -26.08 -8.45
C ASP A 639 5.25 -26.29 -9.47
N GLY A 640 5.13 -25.42 -10.47
CA GLY A 640 4.17 -25.56 -11.57
C GLY A 640 2.72 -25.29 -11.17
N ILE A 641 2.49 -24.54 -10.08
CA ILE A 641 1.16 -24.12 -9.67
C ILE A 641 0.80 -22.81 -10.39
N LEU A 642 -0.31 -22.79 -11.10
CA LEU A 642 -0.82 -21.56 -11.71
C LEU A 642 -1.32 -20.60 -10.61
N LYS A 643 -0.82 -19.37 -10.60
CA LYS A 643 -1.24 -18.34 -9.64
C LYS A 643 -2.51 -17.62 -10.13
N PRO A 644 -3.19 -16.80 -9.29
CA PRO A 644 -4.33 -15.99 -9.74
C PRO A 644 -4.04 -15.14 -10.99
N THR A 645 -2.80 -14.66 -11.14
CA THR A 645 -2.30 -13.98 -12.35
C THR A 645 -2.35 -14.86 -13.60
N GLY A 646 -2.00 -16.14 -13.47
CA GLY A 646 -2.11 -17.11 -14.57
C GLY A 646 -3.55 -17.40 -14.94
N PHE A 647 -4.45 -17.54 -13.95
CA PHE A 647 -5.88 -17.68 -14.20
C PHE A 647 -6.50 -16.44 -14.87
N ALA A 648 -6.00 -15.23 -14.59
CA ALA A 648 -6.43 -14.03 -15.30
C ALA A 648 -6.21 -14.15 -16.82
N PHE A 649 -5.01 -14.57 -17.25
CA PHE A 649 -4.72 -14.82 -18.67
C PHE A 649 -5.50 -16.02 -19.24
N GLU A 650 -5.69 -17.07 -18.45
CA GLU A 650 -6.49 -18.23 -18.84
C GLU A 650 -7.96 -17.84 -19.08
N PHE A 651 -8.55 -17.03 -18.22
CA PHE A 651 -9.91 -16.51 -18.40
C PHE A 651 -10.02 -15.57 -19.61
N LEU A 652 -9.03 -14.70 -19.83
CA LEU A 652 -8.99 -13.83 -21.01
C LEU A 652 -8.94 -14.63 -22.32
N LYS A 653 -8.24 -15.77 -22.36
CA LYS A 653 -8.22 -16.69 -23.51
C LYS A 653 -9.60 -17.31 -23.81
N ARG A 654 -10.52 -17.38 -22.83
CA ARG A 654 -11.85 -17.96 -23.01
C ARG A 654 -12.86 -17.02 -23.68
N LEU A 655 -12.51 -15.75 -23.86
CA LEU A 655 -13.34 -14.78 -24.59
C LEU A 655 -13.57 -15.23 -26.04
N TYR A 656 -14.71 -14.85 -26.58
CA TYR A 656 -15.06 -15.15 -27.96
C TYR A 656 -14.45 -14.13 -28.94
N PRO A 657 -14.33 -14.45 -30.24
CA PRO A 657 -13.56 -13.65 -31.19
C PRO A 657 -14.08 -12.24 -31.48
N TYR A 658 -15.32 -11.90 -31.08
CA TYR A 658 -15.91 -10.60 -31.35
C TYR A 658 -16.21 -9.84 -30.07
N TYR A 659 -15.72 -8.61 -29.99
CA TYR A 659 -15.98 -7.65 -28.92
C TYR A 659 -17.39 -7.05 -29.05
N ILE A 660 -18.10 -6.91 -27.93
CA ILE A 660 -19.39 -6.18 -27.84
C ILE A 660 -19.21 -4.85 -27.09
N GLY A 661 -18.53 -4.89 -25.95
CA GLY A 661 -18.47 -3.75 -25.04
C GLY A 661 -17.62 -4.01 -23.80
N ARG A 662 -17.25 -2.94 -23.09
CA ARG A 662 -16.55 -3.02 -21.80
C ARG A 662 -17.00 -1.90 -20.87
N GLY A 663 -16.95 -2.18 -19.58
CA GLY A 663 -17.01 -1.18 -18.52
C GLY A 663 -15.69 -1.13 -17.76
N GLU A 664 -15.69 -0.46 -16.59
CA GLU A 664 -14.54 -0.41 -15.69
C GLU A 664 -14.12 -1.81 -15.20
N ASN A 665 -15.10 -2.68 -14.94
CA ASN A 665 -14.91 -3.95 -14.26
C ASN A 665 -15.10 -5.20 -15.14
N TYR A 666 -15.45 -5.03 -16.41
CA TYR A 666 -15.77 -6.17 -17.27
C TYR A 666 -15.58 -5.88 -18.76
N LEU A 667 -15.44 -6.94 -19.55
CA LEU A 667 -15.49 -6.91 -21.02
C LEU A 667 -16.34 -8.06 -21.54
N ILE A 668 -17.14 -7.78 -22.57
CA ILE A 668 -18.12 -8.67 -23.17
C ILE A 668 -17.70 -9.01 -24.60
N SER A 669 -17.77 -10.30 -24.92
CA SER A 669 -17.48 -10.86 -26.24
C SER A 669 -18.57 -11.84 -26.68
N THR A 670 -18.64 -12.12 -27.98
CA THR A 670 -19.60 -13.07 -28.59
C THR A 670 -18.96 -13.87 -29.73
N ASP A 671 -19.53 -15.04 -30.01
CA ASP A 671 -19.28 -15.80 -31.23
C ASP A 671 -20.23 -15.43 -32.39
N GLN A 672 -21.11 -14.44 -32.19
CA GLN A 672 -22.19 -14.02 -33.10
C GLN A 672 -23.29 -15.07 -33.30
N HIS A 673 -23.37 -16.07 -32.41
CA HIS A 673 -24.31 -17.17 -32.47
C HIS A 673 -24.96 -17.42 -31.10
N ASP A 674 -25.41 -16.34 -30.44
CA ASP A 674 -26.05 -16.37 -29.11
C ASP A 674 -25.21 -17.05 -28.01
N SER A 675 -23.89 -17.06 -28.16
CA SER A 675 -22.98 -17.26 -27.05
C SER A 675 -22.28 -15.96 -26.68
N TYR A 676 -22.14 -15.75 -25.37
CA TYR A 676 -21.49 -14.57 -24.82
C TYR A 676 -20.45 -14.97 -23.76
N GLY A 677 -19.33 -14.24 -23.75
CA GLY A 677 -18.23 -14.44 -22.82
C GLY A 677 -17.93 -13.11 -22.13
N ILE A 678 -18.00 -13.09 -20.81
CA ILE A 678 -17.77 -11.89 -20.00
C ILE A 678 -16.59 -12.15 -19.06
N ILE A 679 -15.53 -11.37 -19.19
CA ILE A 679 -14.45 -11.34 -18.21
C ILE A 679 -14.76 -10.23 -17.20
N CYS A 680 -14.59 -10.49 -15.90
CA CYS A 680 -14.85 -9.54 -14.83
C CYS A 680 -13.70 -9.48 -13.83
N HIS A 681 -13.53 -8.31 -13.18
CA HIS A 681 -12.62 -8.13 -12.03
C HIS A 681 -13.23 -7.20 -10.97
N ASN A 682 -12.89 -7.44 -9.71
CA ASN A 682 -13.17 -6.52 -8.60
C ASN A 682 -11.87 -6.08 -7.90
N GLN A 683 -10.90 -5.58 -8.67
CA GLN A 683 -9.62 -5.13 -8.10
C GLN A 683 -9.86 -4.04 -7.04
N ARG A 684 -9.36 -4.25 -5.81
CA ARG A 684 -9.39 -3.26 -4.73
C ARG A 684 -8.12 -2.43 -4.75
N LYS A 685 -8.24 -1.15 -4.41
CA LYS A 685 -7.11 -0.24 -4.35
C LYS A 685 -6.18 -0.62 -3.21
N LEU A 686 -4.88 -0.44 -3.43
CA LEU A 686 -3.88 -0.64 -2.38
C LEU A 686 -3.90 0.57 -1.45
N GLY A 687 -3.94 0.31 -0.14
CA GLY A 687 -4.02 1.32 0.90
C GLY A 687 -2.66 1.86 1.32
N TYR A 688 -2.67 2.86 2.19
CA TYR A 688 -1.47 3.52 2.73
C TYR A 688 -0.43 2.51 3.25
N ASN A 689 -0.87 1.50 4.01
CA ASN A 689 0.02 0.48 4.58
C ASN A 689 0.84 -0.26 3.53
N TYR A 690 0.26 -0.53 2.35
CA TYR A 690 1.01 -1.16 1.26
C TYR A 690 2.22 -0.31 0.89
N TYR A 691 2.04 1.00 0.76
CA TYR A 691 3.08 1.92 0.30
C TYR A 691 4.16 2.19 1.36
N PHE A 692 3.84 2.04 2.64
CA PHE A 692 4.78 2.23 3.76
C PHE A 692 5.52 0.97 4.19
N THR A 693 4.95 -0.23 3.96
CA THR A 693 5.64 -1.51 4.21
C THR A 693 6.53 -1.86 3.03
N LYS A 694 7.82 -2.17 3.25
CA LYS A 694 8.70 -2.59 2.14
C LYS A 694 8.15 -3.85 1.47
N GLU A 695 8.37 -3.99 0.17
CA GLU A 695 7.75 -5.07 -0.61
C GLU A 695 8.11 -6.47 -0.10
N ASP A 696 9.32 -6.65 0.44
CA ASP A 696 9.85 -7.87 1.05
C ASP A 696 9.46 -8.06 2.53
N GLU A 697 8.82 -7.07 3.13
CA GLU A 697 8.29 -7.09 4.50
C GLU A 697 6.76 -7.25 4.52
N ILE A 698 6.12 -7.37 3.35
CA ILE A 698 4.67 -7.62 3.24
C ILE A 698 4.34 -8.98 3.87
N GLU A 699 3.51 -8.96 4.91
CA GLU A 699 3.06 -10.15 5.62
C GLU A 699 1.96 -10.85 4.84
N LYS A 700 2.11 -12.16 4.63
CA LYS A 700 1.10 -12.97 3.92
C LYS A 700 -0.10 -13.31 4.80
N GLU A 701 0.07 -13.25 6.12
CA GLU A 701 -0.93 -13.56 7.14
C GLU A 701 -1.98 -12.45 7.29
N HIS A 702 -1.59 -11.19 7.04
CA HIS A 702 -2.44 -10.02 7.28
C HIS A 702 -2.65 -9.18 6.00
N LEU A 703 -2.86 -9.83 4.87
CA LEU A 703 -2.92 -9.14 3.57
C LEU A 703 -4.04 -8.10 3.47
N TRP A 704 -5.12 -8.26 4.22
CA TRP A 704 -6.27 -7.35 4.24
C TRP A 704 -5.88 -5.91 4.59
N LYS A 705 -4.83 -5.70 5.41
CA LYS A 705 -4.38 -4.37 5.86
C LYS A 705 -3.76 -3.52 4.75
N TYR A 706 -3.44 -4.14 3.61
CA TYR A 706 -2.79 -3.48 2.47
C TYR A 706 -3.77 -2.94 1.42
N PHE A 707 -5.08 -3.06 1.64
CA PHE A 707 -6.12 -2.55 0.75
C PHE A 707 -6.88 -1.38 1.39
N GLU A 708 -7.39 -0.45 0.58
CA GLU A 708 -8.20 0.69 1.08
C GLU A 708 -9.56 0.23 1.63
N ASP A 709 -10.16 -0.78 1.00
CA ASP A 709 -11.45 -1.34 1.36
C ASP A 709 -11.53 -2.83 1.00
N ARG A 710 -12.55 -3.51 1.52
CA ARG A 710 -12.93 -4.88 1.17
C ARG A 710 -14.35 -4.94 0.61
N ASN A 711 -14.70 -3.96 -0.21
CA ASN A 711 -16.05 -3.87 -0.76
C ASN A 711 -16.28 -4.90 -1.87
N GLY A 712 -17.45 -5.54 -1.80
CA GLY A 712 -17.96 -6.36 -2.89
C GLY A 712 -18.42 -5.51 -4.07
N LEU A 713 -18.64 -6.15 -5.21
CA LEU A 713 -19.14 -5.50 -6.42
C LEU A 713 -20.26 -6.32 -7.06
N GLU A 714 -21.40 -5.70 -7.32
CA GLU A 714 -22.48 -6.28 -8.11
C GLU A 714 -22.50 -5.65 -9.52
N LEU A 715 -22.29 -6.49 -10.53
CA LEU A 715 -22.44 -6.12 -11.94
C LEU A 715 -23.82 -6.55 -12.44
N CYS A 716 -24.68 -5.57 -12.73
CA CYS A 716 -25.98 -5.77 -13.37
C CYS A 716 -25.87 -5.43 -14.86
N LEU A 717 -25.58 -6.44 -15.68
CA LEU A 717 -25.36 -6.28 -17.12
C LEU A 717 -26.61 -6.66 -17.89
N THR A 718 -27.02 -5.82 -18.83
CA THR A 718 -28.16 -6.09 -19.72
C THR A 718 -27.68 -6.23 -21.16
N LEU A 719 -27.96 -7.38 -21.77
CA LEU A 719 -27.74 -7.59 -23.20
C LEU A 719 -29.08 -7.43 -23.94
N THR A 720 -29.14 -6.52 -24.90
CA THR A 720 -30.32 -6.32 -25.76
C THR A 720 -30.10 -6.95 -27.13
N ASP A 721 -31.20 -7.16 -27.84
CA ASP A 721 -31.24 -7.76 -29.17
C ASP A 721 -30.76 -9.22 -29.21
N VAL A 722 -30.90 -9.92 -28.08
CA VAL A 722 -30.62 -11.36 -27.98
C VAL A 722 -31.78 -12.19 -28.53
N THR A 723 -31.53 -13.45 -28.87
CA THR A 723 -32.62 -14.38 -29.22
C THR A 723 -33.43 -14.76 -27.98
N ASP A 724 -34.75 -14.63 -28.03
CA ASP A 724 -35.63 -15.05 -26.94
C ASP A 724 -35.53 -16.56 -26.68
N GLY A 725 -35.34 -16.94 -25.42
CA GLY A 725 -35.20 -18.33 -25.00
C GLY A 725 -34.49 -18.49 -23.66
N GLY A 726 -34.30 -19.76 -23.26
CA GLY A 726 -33.56 -20.12 -22.05
C GLY A 726 -32.06 -20.10 -22.30
N TYR A 727 -31.28 -19.51 -21.40
CA TYR A 727 -29.83 -19.45 -21.45
C TYR A 727 -29.20 -20.23 -20.30
N GLN A 728 -28.08 -20.90 -20.56
CA GLN A 728 -27.19 -21.43 -19.53
C GLN A 728 -26.09 -20.43 -19.24
N VAL A 729 -25.91 -20.11 -17.96
CA VAL A 729 -24.83 -19.24 -17.46
C VAL A 729 -23.86 -20.09 -16.65
N LYS A 730 -22.62 -20.18 -17.09
CA LYS A 730 -21.50 -20.82 -16.38
C LYS A 730 -20.55 -19.76 -15.88
N THR A 731 -20.29 -19.73 -14.58
CA THR A 731 -19.38 -18.75 -13.99
C THR A 731 -18.19 -19.46 -13.37
N TYR A 732 -16.99 -19.09 -13.81
CA TYR A 732 -15.70 -19.57 -13.29
C TYR A 732 -15.06 -18.45 -12.48
N ARG A 733 -14.57 -18.74 -11.27
CA ARG A 733 -14.10 -17.71 -10.33
C ARG A 733 -12.83 -18.09 -9.62
N ILE A 734 -12.00 -17.08 -9.37
CA ILE A 734 -10.86 -17.13 -8.44
C ILE A 734 -11.02 -15.97 -7.44
N ASN A 735 -11.07 -16.31 -6.17
CA ASN A 735 -11.11 -15.38 -5.03
C ASN A 735 -10.42 -16.04 -3.81
N GLU A 736 -10.39 -15.34 -2.68
CA GLU A 736 -9.67 -15.82 -1.48
C GLU A 736 -10.15 -17.20 -1.01
N GLN A 737 -11.42 -17.55 -1.23
CA GLN A 737 -12.00 -18.83 -0.84
C GLN A 737 -11.94 -19.90 -1.95
N ASN A 738 -11.57 -19.54 -3.18
CA ASN A 738 -11.64 -20.46 -4.32
C ASN A 738 -10.47 -20.26 -5.29
N GLY A 739 -9.64 -21.30 -5.45
CA GLY A 739 -8.55 -21.33 -6.45
C GLY A 739 -7.40 -20.35 -6.18
N SER A 740 -7.38 -19.69 -5.02
CA SER A 740 -6.27 -18.84 -4.59
C SER A 740 -5.11 -19.69 -4.07
N ALA A 741 -4.00 -19.73 -4.81
CA ALA A 741 -2.82 -20.48 -4.40
C ALA A 741 -2.33 -20.08 -2.99
N LEU A 742 -2.32 -18.78 -2.67
CA LEU A 742 -1.83 -18.33 -1.36
C LEU A 742 -2.75 -18.78 -0.21
N ASN A 743 -4.06 -18.70 -0.37
CA ASN A 743 -5.01 -19.09 0.68
C ASN A 743 -5.08 -20.62 0.84
N ILE A 744 -4.94 -21.39 -0.24
CA ILE A 744 -4.81 -22.85 -0.15
C ILE A 744 -3.53 -23.21 0.62
N TRP A 745 -2.43 -22.50 0.38
CA TRP A 745 -1.19 -22.72 1.14
C TRP A 745 -1.32 -22.31 2.60
N GLN A 746 -2.11 -21.27 2.90
CA GLN A 746 -2.47 -20.87 4.26
C GLN A 746 -3.23 -21.98 5.02
N GLU A 747 -4.18 -22.66 4.37
CA GLU A 747 -4.88 -23.81 4.97
C GLU A 747 -3.93 -24.98 5.30
N MET A 748 -2.77 -25.03 4.65
CA MET A 748 -1.69 -25.99 4.91
C MET A 748 -0.61 -25.41 5.84
N ASP A 749 -0.96 -24.42 6.65
CA ASP A 749 -0.08 -23.73 7.61
C ASP A 749 1.22 -23.19 6.98
N TYR A 750 1.14 -22.79 5.70
CA TYR A 750 2.28 -22.36 4.91
C TYR A 750 3.46 -23.34 4.93
N GLU A 751 3.16 -24.64 4.97
CA GLU A 751 4.17 -25.71 5.04
C GLU A 751 5.23 -25.53 3.95
N LYS A 752 6.50 -25.51 4.37
CA LYS A 752 7.64 -25.28 3.48
C LYS A 752 7.96 -26.53 2.67
N GLU A 753 7.78 -27.70 3.28
CA GLU A 753 8.17 -28.99 2.70
C GLU A 753 6.94 -29.82 2.32
N LEU A 754 6.34 -29.48 1.18
CA LEU A 754 5.22 -30.25 0.63
C LEU A 754 5.72 -31.51 -0.09
N SER A 755 5.13 -32.67 0.21
CA SER A 755 5.41 -33.90 -0.53
C SER A 755 4.86 -33.82 -1.96
N ARG A 756 5.30 -34.75 -2.83
CA ARG A 756 4.75 -34.85 -4.19
C ARG A 756 3.23 -35.08 -4.22
N ASN A 757 2.69 -35.80 -3.23
CA ASN A 757 1.25 -36.02 -3.12
C ASN A 757 0.52 -34.74 -2.68
N ASP A 758 1.14 -33.96 -1.79
CA ASP A 758 0.61 -32.67 -1.35
C ASP A 758 0.56 -31.67 -2.50
N ILE A 759 1.63 -31.56 -3.30
CA ILE A 759 1.64 -30.73 -4.52
C ILE A 759 0.58 -31.19 -5.53
N LYS A 760 0.38 -32.51 -5.67
CA LYS A 760 -0.66 -33.05 -6.56
C LYS A 760 -2.07 -32.73 -6.07
N TYR A 761 -2.30 -32.78 -4.75
CA TYR A 761 -3.54 -32.33 -4.14
C TYR A 761 -3.73 -30.83 -4.34
N PHE A 762 -2.70 -30.04 -4.05
CA PHE A 762 -2.67 -28.59 -4.23
C PHE A 762 -3.11 -28.19 -5.63
N ARG A 763 -2.54 -28.81 -6.67
CA ARG A 763 -2.92 -28.56 -8.08
C ARG A 763 -4.40 -28.81 -8.36
N ARG A 764 -5.04 -29.77 -7.68
CA ARG A 764 -6.47 -30.09 -7.91
C ARG A 764 -7.41 -29.12 -7.23
N VAL A 765 -7.01 -28.57 -6.08
CA VAL A 765 -7.83 -27.60 -5.33
C VAL A 765 -7.57 -26.17 -5.80
N CYS A 766 -6.39 -25.90 -6.36
CA CYS A 766 -6.02 -24.64 -6.98
C CYS A 766 -6.58 -24.55 -8.40
N GLU A 767 -7.91 -24.61 -8.52
CA GLU A 767 -8.68 -24.54 -9.77
C GLU A 767 -9.85 -23.56 -9.62
N PRO A 768 -10.36 -22.96 -10.71
CA PRO A 768 -11.52 -22.07 -10.65
C PRO A 768 -12.77 -22.77 -10.15
N LYS A 769 -13.50 -22.12 -9.23
CA LYS A 769 -14.85 -22.59 -8.85
C LYS A 769 -15.81 -22.37 -10.00
N LEU A 770 -16.51 -23.42 -10.40
CA LEU A 770 -17.56 -23.41 -11.42
C LEU A 770 -18.95 -23.40 -10.77
N THR A 771 -19.79 -22.46 -11.16
CA THR A 771 -21.24 -22.48 -10.90
C THR A 771 -22.01 -22.50 -12.22
N ILE A 772 -23.18 -23.14 -12.23
CA ILE A 772 -24.05 -23.22 -13.42
C ILE A 772 -25.45 -22.81 -13.02
N GLN A 773 -26.01 -21.85 -13.75
CA GLN A 773 -27.36 -21.34 -13.57
C GLN A 773 -28.09 -21.29 -14.92
N LYS A 774 -29.40 -21.11 -14.88
CA LYS A 774 -30.22 -20.81 -16.05
C LYS A 774 -30.90 -19.47 -15.84
N CYS A 775 -31.05 -18.71 -16.92
CA CYS A 775 -31.88 -17.52 -16.98
C CYS A 775 -32.68 -17.53 -18.27
N GLU A 776 -33.69 -16.69 -18.35
CA GLU A 776 -34.52 -16.53 -19.55
C GLU A 776 -34.37 -15.11 -20.06
N SER A 777 -34.45 -14.98 -21.38
CA SER A 777 -34.60 -13.69 -22.04
C SER A 777 -36.06 -13.43 -22.38
N SER A 778 -36.43 -12.16 -22.45
CA SER A 778 -37.77 -11.73 -22.84
C SER A 778 -37.68 -10.44 -23.63
N GLU A 779 -38.45 -10.32 -24.71
CA GLU A 779 -38.47 -9.14 -25.58
C GLU A 779 -37.08 -8.76 -26.13
N GLY A 780 -36.24 -9.77 -26.39
CA GLY A 780 -34.86 -9.61 -26.84
C GLY A 780 -33.91 -9.07 -25.77
N VAL A 781 -34.25 -9.17 -24.49
CA VAL A 781 -33.45 -8.67 -23.37
C VAL A 781 -33.03 -9.81 -22.43
N LEU A 782 -31.73 -9.88 -22.14
CA LEU A 782 -31.13 -10.78 -21.15
C LEU A 782 -30.46 -9.97 -20.04
N SER A 783 -30.95 -10.09 -18.82
CA SER A 783 -30.38 -9.46 -17.63
C SER A 783 -29.51 -10.44 -16.84
N LEU A 784 -28.34 -9.97 -16.42
CA LEU A 784 -27.32 -10.75 -15.73
C LEU A 784 -26.90 -10.03 -14.46
N GLN A 785 -26.76 -10.78 -13.38
CA GLN A 785 -26.21 -10.30 -12.12
C GLN A 785 -24.97 -11.10 -11.75
N VAL A 786 -23.84 -10.42 -11.58
CA VAL A 786 -22.56 -11.02 -11.20
C VAL A 786 -22.08 -10.34 -9.92
N GLN A 787 -22.30 -10.98 -8.78
CA GLN A 787 -21.78 -10.53 -7.48
C GLN A 787 -20.33 -10.96 -7.33
N MET A 788 -19.41 -10.08 -6.97
CA MET A 788 -17.99 -10.35 -6.90
C MET A 788 -17.45 -9.98 -5.52
N GLN A 789 -16.61 -10.83 -4.96
CA GLN A 789 -15.86 -10.51 -3.74
C GLN A 789 -14.70 -9.57 -4.03
N PRO A 790 -14.11 -8.94 -3.00
CA PRO A 790 -12.89 -8.13 -3.14
C PRO A 790 -11.80 -8.91 -3.87
N ASN A 791 -11.15 -8.26 -4.83
CA ASN A 791 -10.04 -8.83 -5.61
C ASN A 791 -10.40 -10.10 -6.41
N GLU A 792 -11.68 -10.41 -6.57
CA GLU A 792 -12.12 -11.54 -7.36
C GLU A 792 -11.93 -11.30 -8.86
N ILE A 793 -11.61 -12.37 -9.58
CA ILE A 793 -11.72 -12.44 -11.04
C ILE A 793 -12.73 -13.50 -11.43
N ALA A 794 -13.50 -13.23 -12.48
CA ALA A 794 -14.52 -14.16 -12.96
C ALA A 794 -14.59 -14.20 -14.48
N PHE A 795 -14.89 -15.37 -15.03
CA PHE A 795 -15.30 -15.54 -16.42
C PHE A 795 -16.71 -16.13 -16.48
N VAL A 796 -17.63 -15.43 -17.11
CA VAL A 796 -19.03 -15.83 -17.30
C VAL A 796 -19.21 -16.26 -18.76
N ARG A 797 -19.62 -17.50 -18.97
CA ARG A 797 -19.99 -18.05 -20.28
C ARG A 797 -21.50 -18.25 -20.36
N ILE A 798 -22.11 -17.67 -21.37
CA ILE A 798 -23.54 -17.68 -21.59
C ILE A 798 -23.79 -18.36 -22.94
N ARG A 799 -24.76 -19.28 -22.98
CA ARG A 799 -25.16 -19.99 -24.21
C ARG A 799 -26.65 -20.23 -24.25
N LEU A 800 -27.28 -19.97 -25.39
CA LEU A 800 -28.67 -20.32 -25.63
C LEU A 800 -28.89 -21.84 -25.54
N LEU A 801 -29.92 -22.24 -24.82
CA LEU A 801 -30.45 -23.60 -24.74
C LEU A 801 -31.63 -23.64 -25.70
N VAL A 802 -31.41 -24.18 -26.91
CA VAL A 802 -32.41 -24.34 -27.96
C VAL A 802 -33.66 -25.05 -27.45
#